data_AF-A0AA41CNS2-F1
#
_entry.id   AF-A0AA41CNS2-F1
#
_cell.length_a   1.000
_cell.length_b   1.000
_cell.length_c   1.000
_cell.angle_alpha   90.00
_cell.angle_beta   90.00
_cell.angle_gamma   90.00
#
_symmetry.space_group_name_H-M   'P 1'
#
loop_
_entity.id
_entity.type
_entity.pdbx_description
1 polymer ?
#
loop_
_entity_poly.entity_id
_entity_poly.type
_entity_poly.pdbx_seq_one_letter_code
_entity_poly.pdbx_strand_id
1 'polypeptide(L)'
;MTAELVRGQNHPLSQSRLEIRISAGTPVAAAAALSDENGRIHGTEWVAHPGAPVQPGLEVSRQATADHRLAVDLDAMTEAVHRVSVLLALPAPNGGAGPARFGAVAAPFVAVTGLDGTEVASYTITGLDLESAVVALELYRRQGAWKVRAVGQGYAGGLAELFADQGLSEAAQLAAGIDEAVARGLARSVQAPPPRTSEGDRSRQAAAPAVGPDQGSVPQGAPGPVPPAYGGQPSGGQGQGGPQPAYGAATDPHAASGGPVNYSHPGRQTSAPPPPPPAAPSAQPGQPAQPVAGDATGWSMEERLYNQVWGMFEDLARTAAAYRSAVDFAESRMDKELEQALSDPRSRIGGQGDAAREAARARYSQLVDQARASLDRDVAQLVAESQVVEPALPPAFARWDNPCWHAYRVPMEIPMALRLGDLRLPEAEAIRIPMLLRLPLERGLWIDSGRTDSLDGTFTDSHDMRRLAMDTAVAHAARLLAVYPADEFTVHVVDPAGSGAQALAPLSQTGVLAGPPAQGAAGVTEVLARLTQRVDLVQMALRGGAPDALPPGFDTSQQLLIVNDFPHGFDDRAVNQLRYLVDEGPAVGVHLMMVADREESAGYGPLLDPLWRALLRLTPVPDDHLADPWVGHAWTYEPPAVPHGSEVLRQVLTKVAEARRTWNR
;
A
#
# COMPACT_ATOMS: atom_id res chain seq x y z
N MET A 1 0.90 11.64 13.33
CA MET A 1 0.47 10.23 13.26
C MET A 1 -1.03 10.24 13.16
N THR A 2 -1.50 9.82 11.99
CA THR A 2 -2.91 9.61 11.66
C THR A 2 -3.43 8.38 12.39
N ALA A 3 -4.71 8.35 12.78
CA ALA A 3 -5.35 7.18 13.38
C ALA A 3 -6.39 6.58 12.44
N GLU A 4 -6.07 5.46 11.77
CA GLU A 4 -7.08 4.62 11.13
C GLU A 4 -7.99 4.03 12.23
N LEU A 5 -9.31 4.19 12.08
CA LEU A 5 -10.32 3.76 13.04
C LEU A 5 -11.10 2.57 12.49
N VAL A 6 -11.36 1.58 13.35
CA VAL A 6 -12.39 0.55 13.11
C VAL A 6 -13.70 0.90 13.79
N ARG A 7 -14.81 0.29 13.36
CA ARG A 7 -16.15 0.53 13.88
C ARG A 7 -16.20 0.45 15.41
N GLY A 8 -16.63 1.53 16.06
CA GLY A 8 -16.72 1.69 17.51
C GLY A 8 -15.49 2.31 18.18
N GLN A 9 -14.33 2.37 17.51
CA GLN A 9 -13.10 2.97 18.03
C GLN A 9 -13.24 4.48 18.20
N ASN A 10 -12.48 5.04 19.15
CA ASN A 10 -12.49 6.46 19.49
C ASN A 10 -11.06 7.02 19.46
N HIS A 11 -10.89 8.25 18.96
CA HIS A 11 -9.61 8.95 18.95
C HIS A 11 -9.77 10.40 19.47
N PRO A 12 -8.84 10.93 20.29
CA PRO A 12 -8.89 12.33 20.72
C PRO A 12 -8.66 13.30 19.57
N LEU A 13 -9.31 14.45 19.63
CA LEU A 13 -9.09 15.54 18.67
C LEU A 13 -8.24 16.62 19.35
N SER A 14 -7.08 16.94 18.77
CA SER A 14 -6.14 17.96 19.24
C SER A 14 -6.42 19.35 18.67
N GLN A 15 -7.29 19.44 17.67
CA GLN A 15 -7.69 20.65 16.97
C GLN A 15 -9.22 20.80 17.02
N SER A 16 -9.71 22.04 17.13
CA SER A 16 -11.14 22.36 17.11
C SER A 16 -11.68 22.66 15.71
N ARG A 17 -10.83 23.16 14.82
CA ARG A 17 -11.15 23.40 13.40
C ARG A 17 -10.67 22.24 12.55
N LEU A 18 -11.63 21.57 11.93
CA LEU A 18 -11.45 20.31 11.23
C LEU A 18 -12.14 20.36 9.87
N GLU A 19 -11.67 19.52 8.98
CA GLU A 19 -12.29 19.22 7.70
C GLU A 19 -12.59 17.73 7.65
N ILE A 20 -13.81 17.38 7.24
CA ILE A 20 -14.21 15.99 7.06
C ILE A 20 -14.32 15.74 5.56
N ARG A 21 -13.37 14.98 5.03
CA ARG A 21 -13.29 14.56 3.63
C ARG A 21 -13.96 13.20 3.49
N ILE A 22 -14.77 13.03 2.45
CA ILE A 22 -15.58 11.83 2.24
C ILE A 22 -15.42 11.38 0.79
N SER A 23 -15.21 10.10 0.55
CA SER A 23 -15.15 9.51 -0.79
C SER A 23 -15.98 8.22 -0.84
N ALA A 24 -17.07 8.23 -1.60
CA ALA A 24 -18.02 7.12 -1.71
C ALA A 24 -18.01 6.42 -3.08
N GLY A 25 -17.23 6.92 -4.05
CA GLY A 25 -17.09 6.33 -5.40
C GLY A 25 -18.35 6.38 -6.29
N THR A 26 -19.48 6.82 -5.75
CA THR A 26 -20.75 7.09 -6.42
C THR A 26 -21.37 8.35 -5.80
N PRO A 27 -22.21 9.13 -6.50
CA PRO A 27 -22.86 10.29 -5.90
C PRO A 27 -23.68 9.95 -4.65
N VAL A 28 -23.22 10.41 -3.49
CA VAL A 28 -23.95 10.38 -2.21
C VAL A 28 -24.31 11.80 -1.80
N ALA A 29 -25.38 11.95 -1.03
CA ALA A 29 -25.65 13.17 -0.27
C ALA A 29 -24.93 13.08 1.09
N ALA A 30 -24.16 14.11 1.44
CA ALA A 30 -23.58 14.24 2.77
C ALA A 30 -24.37 15.28 3.58
N ALA A 31 -24.65 14.94 4.83
CA ALA A 31 -25.29 15.81 5.82
C ALA A 31 -24.57 15.64 7.17
N ALA A 32 -24.83 16.53 8.11
CA ALA A 32 -24.34 16.41 9.47
C ALA A 32 -25.39 16.91 10.47
N ALA A 33 -25.67 16.10 11.48
CA ALA A 33 -26.64 16.38 12.52
C ALA A 33 -25.95 16.72 13.83
N LEU A 34 -26.37 17.82 14.45
CA LEU A 34 -25.98 18.22 15.80
C LEU A 34 -26.90 17.53 16.80
N SER A 35 -26.38 17.14 17.97
CA SER A 35 -27.19 16.48 19.01
C SER A 35 -26.70 16.80 20.42
N ASP A 36 -27.59 16.61 21.39
CA ASP A 36 -27.31 16.76 22.82
C ASP A 36 -26.48 15.60 23.41
N GLU A 37 -26.24 15.64 24.72
CA GLU A 37 -25.48 14.59 25.45
C GLU A 37 -26.11 13.20 25.35
N ASN A 38 -27.43 13.13 25.15
CA ASN A 38 -28.20 11.89 24.99
C ASN A 38 -28.21 11.39 23.53
N GLY A 39 -27.65 12.16 22.60
CA GLY A 39 -27.67 11.86 21.16
C GLY A 39 -28.99 12.21 20.47
N ARG A 40 -29.77 13.14 21.02
CA ARG A 40 -31.04 13.60 20.40
C ARG A 40 -30.88 14.88 19.59
N ILE A 41 -31.56 14.93 18.45
CA ILE A 41 -31.75 16.12 17.63
C ILE A 41 -33.01 16.85 18.10
N HIS A 42 -32.89 18.14 18.44
CA HIS A 42 -34.01 18.93 19.01
C HIS A 42 -34.91 19.62 17.98
N GLY A 43 -34.45 19.75 16.72
CA GLY A 43 -35.21 20.36 15.62
C GLY A 43 -34.51 20.19 14.27
N THR A 44 -35.22 20.44 13.17
CA THR A 44 -34.64 20.32 11.81
C THR A 44 -33.50 21.31 11.56
N GLU A 45 -33.48 22.43 12.27
CA GLU A 45 -32.43 23.45 12.25
C GLU A 45 -31.11 22.98 12.90
N TRP A 46 -31.08 21.81 13.54
CA TRP A 46 -29.86 21.18 14.03
C TRP A 46 -29.18 20.28 12.98
N VAL A 47 -29.70 20.23 11.75
CA VAL A 47 -29.15 19.43 10.65
C VAL A 47 -28.64 20.34 9.53
N ALA A 48 -27.36 20.22 9.19
CA ALA A 48 -26.79 20.78 7.97
C ALA A 48 -26.90 19.74 6.84
N HIS A 49 -27.48 20.13 5.70
CA HIS A 49 -27.74 19.22 4.58
C HIS A 49 -27.74 19.99 3.23
N PRO A 50 -27.78 19.32 2.06
CA PRO A 50 -27.68 20.01 0.76
C PRO A 50 -28.71 21.11 0.48
N GLY A 51 -29.86 21.10 1.17
CA GLY A 51 -30.89 22.15 1.12
C GLY A 51 -30.68 23.31 2.10
N ALA A 52 -30.05 23.04 3.26
CA ALA A 52 -29.64 24.02 4.27
C ALA A 52 -28.17 23.76 4.65
N PRO A 53 -27.21 24.20 3.82
CA PRO A 53 -25.83 23.71 3.85
C PRO A 53 -24.94 24.32 4.93
N VAL A 54 -25.37 25.40 5.59
CA VAL A 54 -24.55 26.18 6.54
C VAL A 54 -25.28 26.28 7.87
N GLN A 55 -24.57 25.97 8.94
CA GLN A 55 -24.96 26.09 10.34
C GLN A 55 -23.80 26.74 11.14
N PRO A 56 -24.02 27.24 12.36
CA PRO A 56 -22.94 27.74 13.22
C PRO A 56 -21.84 26.68 13.40
N GLY A 57 -20.65 26.96 12.88
CA GLY A 57 -19.51 26.04 12.95
C GLY A 57 -19.60 24.80 12.05
N LEU A 58 -20.52 24.71 11.10
CA LEU A 58 -20.68 23.53 10.25
C LEU A 58 -21.14 23.90 8.83
N GLU A 59 -20.39 23.46 7.82
CA GLU A 59 -20.76 23.62 6.40
C GLU A 59 -20.66 22.27 5.66
N VAL A 60 -21.67 21.98 4.83
CA VAL A 60 -21.77 20.76 4.01
C VAL A 60 -22.05 21.07 2.54
N SER A 61 -21.77 20.12 1.64
CA SER A 61 -21.98 20.29 0.20
C SER A 61 -23.45 20.51 -0.18
N ARG A 62 -23.70 21.36 -1.18
CA ARG A 62 -25.03 21.62 -1.78
C ARG A 62 -25.46 20.60 -2.83
N GLN A 63 -24.63 19.60 -3.11
CA GLN A 63 -24.83 18.64 -4.20
C GLN A 63 -24.50 17.23 -3.73
N ALA A 64 -25.18 16.23 -4.31
CA ALA A 64 -24.71 14.86 -4.22
C ALA A 64 -23.52 14.65 -5.18
N THR A 65 -22.42 14.14 -4.66
CA THR A 65 -21.15 13.94 -5.38
C THR A 65 -20.45 12.69 -4.82
N ALA A 66 -19.53 12.11 -5.59
CA ALA A 66 -18.73 10.98 -5.14
C ALA A 66 -17.77 11.37 -4.01
N ASP A 67 -17.36 12.64 -3.97
CA ASP A 67 -16.46 13.20 -2.98
C ASP A 67 -17.09 14.43 -2.29
N HIS A 68 -16.89 14.58 -0.99
CA HIS A 68 -17.35 15.74 -0.21
C HIS A 68 -16.25 16.29 0.70
N ARG A 69 -16.40 17.57 1.02
CA ARG A 69 -15.66 18.32 2.02
C ARG A 69 -16.66 18.99 2.94
N LEU A 70 -16.63 18.67 4.22
CA LEU A 70 -17.42 19.33 5.27
C LEU A 70 -16.47 20.13 6.16
N ALA A 71 -16.76 21.40 6.41
CA ALA A 71 -15.98 22.22 7.33
C ALA A 71 -16.63 22.20 8.71
N VAL A 72 -15.84 22.00 9.77
CA VAL A 72 -16.32 21.94 11.16
C VAL A 72 -15.44 22.82 12.05
N ASP A 73 -16.05 23.79 12.72
CA ASP A 73 -15.44 24.58 13.81
C ASP A 73 -16.15 24.23 15.12
N LEU A 74 -15.52 23.34 15.90
CA LEU A 74 -16.04 22.85 17.16
C LEU A 74 -16.08 23.91 18.28
N ASP A 75 -15.34 25.02 18.12
CA ASP A 75 -15.36 26.15 19.07
C ASP A 75 -16.51 27.12 18.77
N ALA A 76 -17.09 27.07 17.56
CA ALA A 76 -18.27 27.84 17.17
C ALA A 76 -19.60 27.14 17.54
N MET A 77 -19.54 25.94 18.09
CA MET A 77 -20.71 25.17 18.55
C MET A 77 -21.28 25.74 19.86
N THR A 78 -22.60 25.75 19.99
CA THR A 78 -23.25 26.14 21.26
C THR A 78 -23.05 25.06 22.34
N GLU A 79 -23.06 25.44 23.62
CA GLU A 79 -22.85 24.49 24.73
C GLU A 79 -23.88 23.35 24.81
N ALA A 80 -25.04 23.49 24.16
CA ALA A 80 -26.04 22.43 24.08
C ALA A 80 -25.58 21.27 23.16
N VAL A 81 -24.73 21.53 22.17
CA VAL A 81 -24.21 20.53 21.23
C VAL A 81 -23.10 19.72 21.90
N HIS A 82 -23.35 18.42 22.04
CA HIS A 82 -22.38 17.46 22.58
C HIS A 82 -21.91 16.45 21.53
N ARG A 83 -22.58 16.40 20.37
CA ARG A 83 -22.27 15.48 19.28
C ARG A 83 -22.55 16.10 17.91
N VAL A 84 -21.72 15.75 16.93
CA VAL A 84 -21.87 16.00 15.50
C VAL A 84 -21.78 14.66 14.78
N SER A 85 -22.91 14.14 14.29
CA SER A 85 -22.99 12.90 13.52
C SER A 85 -22.87 13.19 12.02
N VAL A 86 -21.89 12.61 11.34
CA VAL A 86 -21.73 12.72 9.88
C VAL A 86 -22.56 11.65 9.19
N LEU A 87 -23.43 12.07 8.28
CA LEU A 87 -24.47 11.24 7.66
C LEU A 87 -24.22 11.15 6.15
N LEU A 88 -24.33 9.95 5.59
CA LEU A 88 -24.29 9.70 4.15
C LEU A 88 -25.58 9.03 3.71
N ALA A 89 -26.11 9.43 2.57
CA ALA A 89 -27.28 8.79 1.96
C ALA A 89 -27.11 8.65 0.45
N LEU A 90 -27.59 7.54 -0.10
CA LEU A 90 -27.74 7.37 -1.53
C LEU A 90 -28.95 8.19 -2.01
N PRO A 91 -28.85 8.94 -3.13
CA PRO A 91 -29.99 9.67 -3.68
C PRO A 91 -31.16 8.74 -3.97
N ALA A 92 -32.36 9.11 -3.54
CA ALA A 92 -33.56 8.32 -3.80
C ALA A 92 -33.73 7.98 -5.30
N PRO A 93 -34.10 6.73 -5.67
CA PRO A 93 -34.18 6.27 -7.06
C PRO A 93 -35.42 6.80 -7.82
N ASN A 94 -35.69 8.10 -7.70
CA ASN A 94 -36.80 8.81 -8.35
C ASN A 94 -36.43 9.19 -9.80
N GLY A 95 -36.15 8.19 -10.64
CA GLY A 95 -35.92 8.33 -12.08
C GLY A 95 -34.46 8.49 -12.53
N GLY A 96 -33.47 8.32 -11.65
CA GLY A 96 -32.04 8.34 -11.97
C GLY A 96 -31.40 6.93 -11.98
N ALA A 97 -30.36 6.73 -12.80
CA ALA A 97 -29.59 5.50 -12.88
C ALA A 97 -28.53 5.38 -11.75
N GLY A 98 -28.97 5.48 -10.50
CA GLY A 98 -28.14 5.38 -9.30
C GLY A 98 -28.30 4.04 -8.55
N PRO A 99 -27.30 3.62 -7.76
CA PRO A 99 -27.41 2.44 -6.90
C PRO A 99 -28.35 2.72 -5.71
N ALA A 100 -29.23 1.77 -5.39
CA ALA A 100 -30.27 1.93 -4.37
C ALA A 100 -29.84 1.52 -2.94
N ARG A 101 -28.68 0.86 -2.78
CA ARG A 101 -28.17 0.35 -1.50
C ARG A 101 -26.64 0.37 -1.47
N PHE A 102 -26.05 0.54 -0.28
CA PHE A 102 -24.60 0.66 -0.12
C PHE A 102 -23.83 -0.64 -0.40
N GLY A 103 -24.45 -1.82 -0.29
CA GLY A 103 -23.84 -3.09 -0.72
C GLY A 103 -23.58 -3.23 -2.21
N ALA A 104 -24.10 -2.31 -3.04
CA ALA A 104 -23.87 -2.26 -4.48
C ALA A 104 -22.80 -1.23 -4.90
N VAL A 105 -22.09 -0.61 -3.94
CA VAL A 105 -21.14 0.48 -4.20
C VAL A 105 -19.85 0.27 -3.41
N ALA A 106 -18.81 1.06 -3.71
CA ALA A 106 -17.58 1.02 -2.92
C ALA A 106 -17.84 1.50 -1.48
N ALA A 107 -17.26 0.81 -0.49
CA ALA A 107 -17.32 1.21 0.91
C ALA A 107 -16.92 2.68 1.07
N PRO A 108 -17.79 3.57 1.61
CA PRO A 108 -17.44 4.97 1.76
C PRO A 108 -16.27 5.15 2.73
N PHE A 109 -15.30 5.95 2.32
CA PHE A 109 -14.17 6.38 3.15
C PHE A 109 -14.44 7.76 3.72
N VAL A 110 -14.04 7.99 4.98
CA VAL A 110 -14.10 9.30 5.64
C VAL A 110 -12.79 9.59 6.35
N ALA A 111 -12.18 10.74 6.08
CA ALA A 111 -11.02 11.27 6.77
C ALA A 111 -11.36 12.58 7.49
N VAL A 112 -10.89 12.71 8.73
CA VAL A 112 -10.92 13.92 9.54
C VAL A 112 -9.52 14.53 9.50
N THR A 113 -9.38 15.71 8.90
CA THR A 113 -8.12 16.42 8.69
C THR A 113 -8.12 17.77 9.41
N GLY A 114 -6.94 18.31 9.70
CA GLY A 114 -6.75 19.72 10.02
C GLY A 114 -6.94 20.62 8.80
N LEU A 115 -7.01 21.94 9.01
CA LEU A 115 -7.10 22.93 7.92
C LEU A 115 -5.84 23.03 7.05
N ASP A 116 -4.72 22.49 7.56
CA ASP A 116 -3.44 22.32 6.87
C ASP A 116 -3.39 21.05 6.00
N GLY A 117 -4.45 20.22 6.04
CA GLY A 117 -4.52 18.93 5.36
C GLY A 117 -3.93 17.76 6.16
N THR A 118 -3.37 18.00 7.35
CA THR A 118 -2.82 16.94 8.21
C THR A 118 -3.94 16.00 8.65
N GLU A 119 -3.87 14.71 8.32
CA GLU A 119 -4.90 13.76 8.73
C GLU A 119 -4.80 13.42 10.23
N VAL A 120 -5.95 13.49 10.91
CA VAL A 120 -6.10 13.25 12.34
C VAL A 120 -6.64 11.84 12.57
N ALA A 121 -7.64 11.43 11.80
CA ALA A 121 -8.20 10.08 11.83
C ALA A 121 -8.96 9.74 10.54
N SER A 122 -9.00 8.47 10.16
CA SER A 122 -9.76 7.98 9.00
C SER A 122 -10.59 6.76 9.33
N TYR A 123 -11.61 6.48 8.51
CA TYR A 123 -12.50 5.33 8.66
C TYR A 123 -13.07 4.89 7.31
N THR A 124 -12.88 3.61 6.96
CA THR A 124 -13.56 2.94 5.83
C THR A 124 -14.81 2.22 6.34
N ILE A 125 -15.98 2.60 5.83
CA ILE A 125 -17.27 2.03 6.26
C ILE A 125 -17.55 0.72 5.51
N THR A 126 -17.02 -0.38 6.03
CA THR A 126 -17.28 -1.75 5.52
C THR A 126 -18.51 -2.38 6.16
N GLY A 127 -19.05 -3.43 5.52
CA GLY A 127 -20.15 -4.24 6.07
C GLY A 127 -21.56 -3.65 5.88
N LEU A 128 -21.76 -2.77 4.91
CA LEU A 128 -23.08 -2.34 4.45
C LEU A 128 -23.58 -3.26 3.33
N ASP A 129 -24.86 -3.63 3.35
CA ASP A 129 -25.55 -4.36 2.29
C ASP A 129 -26.84 -3.62 1.86
N LEU A 130 -27.92 -3.78 2.63
CA LEU A 130 -29.27 -3.31 2.27
C LEU A 130 -29.49 -1.82 2.58
N GLU A 131 -28.55 -1.17 3.24
CA GLU A 131 -28.72 0.16 3.80
C GLU A 131 -28.62 1.26 2.72
N SER A 132 -29.44 2.29 2.87
CA SER A 132 -29.51 3.45 1.94
C SER A 132 -29.06 4.75 2.60
N ALA A 133 -28.97 4.79 3.93
CA ALA A 133 -28.30 5.83 4.70
C ALA A 133 -27.34 5.21 5.75
N VAL A 134 -26.33 5.97 6.19
CA VAL A 134 -25.36 5.53 7.20
C VAL A 134 -24.85 6.70 8.05
N VAL A 135 -24.77 6.50 9.36
CA VAL A 135 -23.96 7.36 10.26
C VAL A 135 -22.51 6.91 10.13
N ALA A 136 -21.70 7.70 9.46
CA ALA A 136 -20.31 7.39 9.18
C ALA A 136 -19.45 7.46 10.45
N LEU A 137 -19.37 8.65 11.04
CA LEU A 137 -18.63 8.92 12.27
C LEU A 137 -19.36 9.95 13.13
N GLU A 138 -18.96 10.03 14.39
CA GLU A 138 -19.43 11.03 15.35
C GLU A 138 -18.25 11.79 15.93
N LEU A 139 -18.27 13.12 15.88
CA LEU A 139 -17.46 13.95 16.77
C LEU A 139 -18.27 14.15 18.05
N TYR A 140 -17.72 13.86 19.22
CA TYR A 140 -18.44 13.96 20.49
C TYR A 140 -17.57 14.54 21.61
N ARG A 141 -18.20 15.26 22.53
CA ARG A 141 -17.56 15.90 23.67
C ARG A 141 -17.65 15.01 24.91
N ARG A 142 -16.53 14.75 25.59
CA ARG A 142 -16.48 14.01 26.86
C ARG A 142 -15.44 14.61 27.79
N GLN A 143 -15.87 14.98 29.00
CA GLN A 143 -15.02 15.65 30.00
C GLN A 143 -14.34 16.93 29.45
N GLY A 144 -15.11 17.74 28.70
CA GLY A 144 -14.64 19.00 28.11
C GLY A 144 -13.91 18.85 26.77
N ALA A 145 -13.25 17.72 26.51
CA ALA A 145 -12.50 17.45 25.28
C ALA A 145 -13.35 16.80 24.17
N TRP A 146 -13.05 17.13 22.92
CA TRP A 146 -13.65 16.51 21.74
C TRP A 146 -12.90 15.23 21.32
N LYS A 147 -13.65 14.26 20.78
CA LYS A 147 -13.15 12.98 20.26
C LYS A 147 -13.92 12.62 19.00
N VAL A 148 -13.29 11.91 18.08
CA VAL A 148 -13.96 11.25 16.95
C VAL A 148 -14.25 9.80 17.33
N ARG A 149 -15.36 9.26 16.82
CA ARG A 149 -15.77 7.85 16.90
C ARG A 149 -16.17 7.36 15.52
N ALA A 150 -15.59 6.25 15.07
CA ALA A 150 -16.10 5.52 13.89
C ALA A 150 -17.41 4.79 14.26
N VAL A 151 -18.47 4.94 13.46
CA VAL A 151 -19.80 4.42 13.83
C VAL A 151 -20.33 3.39 12.83
N GLY A 152 -20.31 3.70 11.54
CA GLY A 152 -20.71 2.77 10.46
C GLY A 152 -22.08 2.12 10.68
N GLN A 153 -23.04 2.86 11.24
CA GLN A 153 -24.39 2.37 11.51
C GLN A 153 -25.26 2.68 10.31
N GLY A 154 -25.55 1.68 9.49
CA GLY A 154 -26.43 1.80 8.34
C GLY A 154 -27.92 1.66 8.71
N TYR A 155 -28.78 2.19 7.83
CA TYR A 155 -30.24 2.18 7.94
C TYR A 155 -30.87 1.80 6.59
N ALA A 156 -31.73 0.79 6.58
CA ALA A 156 -32.39 0.30 5.38
C ALA A 156 -33.51 1.25 4.91
N GLY A 157 -34.27 1.81 5.86
CA GLY A 157 -35.27 2.86 5.66
C GLY A 157 -34.69 4.26 5.42
N GLY A 158 -33.38 4.37 5.16
CA GLY A 158 -32.72 5.60 4.75
C GLY A 158 -32.72 6.70 5.80
N LEU A 159 -32.67 7.96 5.35
CA LEU A 159 -32.59 9.13 6.23
C LEU A 159 -33.78 9.24 7.19
N ALA A 160 -34.97 8.80 6.79
CA ALA A 160 -36.17 8.87 7.62
C ALA A 160 -36.07 7.95 8.85
N GLU A 161 -35.54 6.73 8.69
CA GLU A 161 -35.28 5.80 9.79
C GLU A 161 -34.15 6.32 10.68
N LEU A 162 -33.06 6.80 10.07
CA LEU A 162 -31.88 7.35 10.76
C LEU A 162 -32.26 8.53 11.67
N PHE A 163 -32.98 9.53 11.15
CA PHE A 163 -33.39 10.69 11.96
C PHE A 163 -34.40 10.33 13.05
N ALA A 164 -35.25 9.31 12.82
CA ALA A 164 -36.18 8.83 13.84
C ALA A 164 -35.44 8.13 15.00
N ASP A 165 -34.39 7.35 14.72
CA ASP A 165 -33.51 6.76 15.74
C ASP A 165 -32.79 7.85 16.57
N GLN A 166 -32.38 8.94 15.93
CA GLN A 166 -31.84 10.14 16.59
C GLN A 166 -32.91 11.04 17.25
N GLY A 167 -34.17 10.58 17.33
CA GLY A 167 -35.25 11.21 18.09
C GLY A 167 -35.93 12.42 17.43
N LEU A 168 -35.63 12.72 16.16
CA LEU A 168 -36.24 13.86 15.46
C LEU A 168 -37.70 13.57 15.12
N SER A 169 -38.62 14.40 15.64
CA SER A 169 -40.07 14.21 15.42
C SER A 169 -40.51 14.43 13.96
N GLU A 170 -39.76 15.22 13.19
CA GLU A 170 -40.04 15.56 11.78
C GLU A 170 -39.15 14.79 10.79
N ALA A 171 -38.62 13.63 11.21
CA ALA A 171 -37.65 12.82 10.46
C ALA A 171 -38.06 12.54 9.00
N ALA A 172 -39.33 12.18 8.76
CA ALA A 172 -39.83 11.87 7.42
C ALA A 172 -39.95 13.12 6.53
N GLN A 173 -40.37 14.26 7.10
CA GLN A 173 -40.46 15.53 6.37
C GLN A 173 -39.06 16.04 5.99
N LEU A 174 -38.09 15.97 6.92
CA LEU A 174 -36.72 16.39 6.67
C LEU A 174 -36.03 15.52 5.61
N ALA A 175 -36.16 14.19 5.70
CA ALA A 175 -35.62 13.26 4.72
C ALA A 175 -36.14 13.55 3.30
N ALA A 176 -37.46 13.73 3.14
CA ALA A 176 -38.06 14.08 1.84
C ALA A 176 -37.57 15.44 1.32
N GLY A 177 -37.37 16.43 2.20
CA GLY A 177 -36.80 17.73 1.84
C GLY A 177 -35.33 17.66 1.39
N ILE A 178 -34.54 16.76 1.99
CA ILE A 178 -33.16 16.47 1.56
C ILE A 178 -33.16 15.82 0.17
N ASP A 179 -33.99 14.80 -0.05
CA ASP A 179 -34.10 14.12 -1.34
C ASP A 179 -34.53 15.08 -2.46
N GLU A 180 -35.49 15.97 -2.20
CA GLU A 180 -35.92 16.99 -3.17
C GLU A 180 -34.81 18.03 -3.46
N ALA A 181 -34.04 18.42 -2.45
CA ALA A 181 -32.88 19.31 -2.64
C ALA A 181 -31.80 18.65 -3.50
N VAL A 182 -31.49 17.37 -3.23
CA VAL A 182 -30.52 16.55 -3.97
C VAL A 182 -30.98 16.31 -5.41
N ALA A 183 -32.24 15.95 -5.64
CA ALA A 183 -32.81 15.76 -6.97
C ALA A 183 -32.79 17.05 -7.80
N ARG A 184 -33.11 18.20 -7.19
CA ARG A 184 -32.97 19.53 -7.83
C ARG A 184 -31.51 19.93 -8.07
N GLY A 185 -30.57 19.38 -7.31
CA GLY A 185 -29.13 19.49 -7.59
C GLY A 185 -28.75 18.72 -8.86
N LEU A 186 -29.05 17.42 -8.88
CA LEU A 186 -28.78 16.50 -9.99
C LEU A 186 -29.39 16.97 -11.32
N ALA A 187 -30.64 17.45 -11.31
CA ALA A 187 -31.32 17.95 -12.49
C ALA A 187 -30.64 19.19 -13.12
N ARG A 188 -30.00 20.05 -12.31
CA ARG A 188 -29.28 21.25 -12.80
C ARG A 188 -27.93 20.91 -13.43
N SER A 189 -27.26 19.83 -12.97
CA SER A 189 -25.98 19.37 -13.54
C SER A 189 -26.10 18.66 -14.89
N VAL A 190 -27.31 18.29 -15.33
CA VAL A 190 -27.55 17.55 -16.60
C VAL A 190 -27.92 18.47 -17.77
N GLN A 191 -28.25 19.75 -17.55
CA GLN A 191 -28.53 20.69 -18.64
C GLN A 191 -27.23 21.17 -19.31
N ALA A 192 -26.94 20.62 -20.49
CA ALA A 192 -25.87 21.10 -21.36
C ALA A 192 -26.15 22.56 -21.84
N PRO A 193 -25.11 23.41 -21.97
CA PRO A 193 -25.26 24.72 -22.60
C PRO A 193 -25.70 24.59 -24.06
N PRO A 194 -26.55 25.48 -24.60
CA PRO A 194 -26.86 25.48 -26.02
C PRO A 194 -25.58 25.73 -26.85
N PRO A 195 -25.40 25.04 -27.99
CA PRO A 195 -24.19 25.13 -28.78
C PRO A 195 -24.02 26.56 -29.33
N ARG A 196 -22.87 27.19 -29.04
CA ARG A 196 -22.50 28.46 -29.66
C ARG A 196 -22.23 28.21 -31.14
N THR A 197 -22.99 28.87 -32.01
CA THR A 197 -22.75 28.84 -33.45
C THR A 197 -21.36 29.40 -33.76
N SER A 198 -20.60 28.66 -34.56
CA SER A 198 -19.24 29.01 -34.98
C SER A 198 -19.17 30.38 -35.66
N GLU A 199 -18.45 31.32 -35.04
CA GLU A 199 -18.19 32.65 -35.59
C GLU A 199 -17.07 32.55 -36.64
N GLY A 200 -17.48 32.22 -37.87
CA GLY A 200 -16.60 31.86 -38.97
C GLY A 200 -16.75 32.73 -40.21
N ASP A 201 -17.04 34.04 -40.07
CA ASP A 201 -16.84 34.98 -41.18
C ASP A 201 -16.84 36.47 -40.75
N ARG A 202 -15.66 37.12 -40.81
CA ARG A 202 -15.46 38.56 -41.17
C ARG A 202 -14.01 39.03 -40.99
N SER A 203 -13.19 38.73 -42.00
CA SER A 203 -11.88 39.38 -42.20
C SER A 203 -11.78 39.93 -43.62
N ARG A 204 -12.37 41.12 -43.87
CA ARG A 204 -11.99 42.11 -44.90
C ARG A 204 -13.05 43.22 -45.05
N GLN A 205 -12.76 44.41 -44.52
CA GLN A 205 -13.01 45.65 -45.25
C GLN A 205 -12.13 46.76 -44.71
N ALA A 206 -11.26 47.29 -45.56
CA ALA A 206 -10.42 48.44 -45.28
C ALA A 206 -10.74 49.52 -46.32
N ALA A 207 -11.16 50.72 -45.86
CA ALA A 207 -11.30 51.90 -46.69
C ALA A 207 -11.34 53.18 -45.83
N ALA A 208 -10.14 53.72 -45.54
CA ALA A 208 -9.73 55.13 -45.72
C ALA A 208 -10.56 56.32 -45.11
N PRO A 209 -9.97 57.53 -44.99
CA PRO A 209 -10.17 58.35 -43.79
C PRO A 209 -10.76 59.76 -44.01
N ALA A 210 -11.08 60.47 -42.92
CA ALA A 210 -11.38 61.90 -42.93
C ALA A 210 -10.87 62.66 -41.67
N VAL A 211 -9.94 63.58 -41.91
CA VAL A 211 -9.58 64.87 -41.27
C VAL A 211 -10.24 65.29 -39.93
N GLY A 212 -9.43 65.82 -38.99
CA GLY A 212 -9.83 66.43 -37.69
C GLY A 212 -10.26 67.92 -37.78
N PRO A 213 -9.91 68.85 -36.84
CA PRO A 213 -8.91 68.75 -35.75
C PRO A 213 -9.31 69.38 -34.37
N ASP A 214 -8.36 69.29 -33.42
CA ASP A 214 -7.81 70.41 -32.59
C ASP A 214 -7.91 70.33 -31.04
N GLN A 215 -6.84 70.82 -30.39
CA GLN A 215 -6.61 71.14 -28.96
C GLN A 215 -6.68 69.98 -27.93
N GLY A 216 -5.76 69.83 -26.97
CA GLY A 216 -4.53 70.57 -26.71
C GLY A 216 -4.10 70.47 -25.23
N SER A 217 -2.88 69.95 -25.00
CA SER A 217 -1.84 70.46 -24.06
C SER A 217 -1.09 69.38 -23.26
N VAL A 218 0.23 69.60 -23.14
CA VAL A 218 1.18 68.92 -22.23
C VAL A 218 2.00 70.05 -21.59
N PRO A 219 2.69 69.82 -20.44
CA PRO A 219 4.15 69.75 -20.58
C PRO A 219 4.85 68.74 -19.64
N GLN A 220 6.12 68.48 -19.97
CA GLN A 220 7.05 67.54 -19.35
C GLN A 220 7.77 68.12 -18.11
N GLY A 221 8.42 67.24 -17.32
CA GLY A 221 9.46 67.58 -16.34
C GLY A 221 10.44 66.40 -16.16
N ALA A 222 11.75 66.65 -16.12
CA ALA A 222 12.84 65.67 -16.31
C ALA A 222 13.70 65.42 -15.03
N PRO A 223 14.67 64.47 -15.01
CA PRO A 223 15.19 63.84 -13.77
C PRO A 223 16.66 64.17 -13.35
N GLY A 224 17.07 63.68 -12.16
CA GLY A 224 18.47 63.60 -11.63
C GLY A 224 18.89 64.76 -10.69
N PRO A 225 20.02 64.69 -9.92
CA PRO A 225 21.13 63.70 -9.90
C PRO A 225 21.67 63.26 -8.48
N VAL A 226 22.87 62.66 -8.43
CA VAL A 226 23.72 62.18 -7.29
C VAL A 226 25.06 62.96 -7.19
N PRO A 227 26.08 62.65 -6.34
CA PRO A 227 26.25 62.40 -4.88
C PRO A 227 27.25 63.44 -4.24
N PRO A 228 28.07 63.24 -3.15
CA PRO A 228 29.22 62.30 -3.03
C PRO A 228 29.52 61.74 -1.59
N ALA A 229 30.76 61.30 -1.29
CA ALA A 229 31.13 60.27 -0.28
C ALA A 229 32.21 60.65 0.79
N TYR A 230 32.85 59.63 1.41
CA TYR A 230 33.95 59.51 2.42
C TYR A 230 33.50 59.06 3.83
N GLY A 231 34.18 58.16 4.57
CA GLY A 231 35.35 57.29 4.31
C GLY A 231 36.02 56.83 5.64
N GLY A 232 36.70 55.67 5.71
CA GLY A 232 37.61 55.34 6.84
C GLY A 232 37.60 53.89 7.40
N GLN A 233 38.71 53.18 7.18
CA GLN A 233 39.21 52.00 7.93
C GLN A 233 40.39 52.49 8.82
N PRO A 234 40.87 51.81 9.90
CA PRO A 234 41.53 50.50 9.76
C PRO A 234 41.56 49.51 10.98
N SER A 235 41.90 48.25 10.66
CA SER A 235 42.80 47.27 11.34
C SER A 235 42.94 47.11 12.87
N GLY A 236 43.04 45.84 13.32
CA GLY A 236 43.97 45.45 14.41
C GLY A 236 43.51 44.30 15.34
N GLY A 237 43.93 43.06 15.08
CA GLY A 237 43.46 41.87 15.81
C GLY A 237 44.14 41.54 17.15
N GLN A 238 43.73 40.40 17.74
CA GLN A 238 44.56 39.47 18.52
C GLN A 238 43.78 38.19 18.87
N GLY A 239 44.42 37.03 18.71
CA GLY A 239 43.90 35.72 19.14
C GLY A 239 45.06 34.72 19.17
N GLN A 240 45.40 34.21 20.35
CA GLN A 240 46.64 33.47 20.60
C GLN A 240 46.35 32.25 21.51
N GLY A 241 46.95 31.10 21.21
CA GLY A 241 47.11 29.98 22.16
C GLY A 241 46.25 28.73 21.91
N GLY A 242 46.90 27.63 21.48
CA GLY A 242 46.47 26.26 21.81
C GLY A 242 47.02 25.82 23.20
N PRO A 243 47.13 24.52 23.55
CA PRO A 243 47.15 23.34 22.66
C PRO A 243 46.32 22.10 23.11
N GLN A 244 46.39 21.01 22.32
CA GLN A 244 46.01 19.62 22.69
C GLN A 244 46.90 19.08 23.84
N PRO A 245 46.43 18.13 24.68
CA PRO A 245 46.51 16.66 24.40
C PRO A 245 45.28 15.86 24.96
N ALA A 246 45.09 14.54 24.86
CA ALA A 246 45.61 13.40 24.07
C ALA A 246 44.61 12.19 24.19
N TYR A 247 44.85 11.08 23.48
CA TYR A 247 44.17 9.78 23.72
C TYR A 247 44.89 8.94 24.80
N GLY A 248 44.14 8.14 25.56
CA GLY A 248 44.66 7.15 26.52
C GLY A 248 43.66 6.00 26.72
N ALA A 249 44.18 4.78 26.95
CA ALA A 249 43.38 3.54 26.96
C ALA A 249 43.27 2.88 28.34
N ALA A 250 42.17 2.14 28.52
CA ALA A 250 41.93 1.05 29.50
C ALA A 250 42.13 1.30 31.01
N THR A 251 41.05 1.09 31.79
CA THR A 251 41.00 0.14 32.95
C THR A 251 39.65 0.21 33.68
N ASP A 252 39.06 -0.96 33.97
CA ASP A 252 38.15 -1.12 35.13
C ASP A 252 38.99 -1.21 36.42
N PRO A 253 38.49 -0.73 37.58
CA PRO A 253 38.05 -1.71 38.57
C PRO A 253 36.84 -1.31 39.46
N HIS A 254 36.13 -2.37 39.85
CA HIS A 254 35.09 -2.54 40.87
C HIS A 254 34.79 -1.48 41.97
N ALA A 255 33.47 -1.26 42.11
CA ALA A 255 32.66 -1.38 43.35
C ALA A 255 32.71 -0.30 44.45
N ALA A 256 31.59 0.43 44.55
CA ALA A 256 31.01 0.86 45.83
C ALA A 256 29.46 0.80 45.75
N SER A 257 28.81 0.58 46.89
CA SER A 257 27.37 0.28 47.00
C SER A 257 26.45 1.50 46.81
N GLY A 258 25.41 1.34 45.99
CA GLY A 258 24.24 2.21 45.94
C GLY A 258 23.02 1.42 45.43
N GLY A 259 21.89 1.51 46.14
CA GLY A 259 20.68 0.75 45.79
C GLY A 259 20.04 1.22 44.47
N PRO A 260 19.08 0.46 43.92
CA PRO A 260 18.43 0.81 42.65
C PRO A 260 17.75 2.17 42.73
N VAL A 261 18.15 3.09 41.86
CA VAL A 261 17.58 4.42 41.74
C VAL A 261 16.11 4.30 41.32
N ASN A 262 15.21 4.71 42.22
CA ASN A 262 13.77 4.64 42.00
C ASN A 262 13.28 5.89 41.26
N TYR A 263 12.91 5.75 39.99
CA TYR A 263 12.36 6.83 39.14
C TYR A 263 10.86 7.13 39.39
N SER A 264 10.37 6.92 40.62
CA SER A 264 8.99 7.25 41.01
C SER A 264 8.81 8.76 41.23
N HIS A 265 8.51 9.51 40.17
CA HIS A 265 8.04 10.88 40.29
C HIS A 265 6.61 10.92 40.87
N PRO A 266 6.38 11.64 41.99
CA PRO A 266 5.05 11.75 42.61
C PRO A 266 4.14 12.67 41.77
N GLY A 267 3.45 12.08 40.80
CA GLY A 267 2.55 12.81 39.89
C GLY A 267 2.15 12.02 38.64
N ARG A 268 2.88 10.96 38.27
CA ARG A 268 2.50 10.10 37.14
C ARG A 268 1.49 9.05 37.60
N GLN A 269 0.19 9.34 37.46
CA GLN A 269 -0.81 8.28 37.46
C GLN A 269 -0.54 7.37 36.26
N THR A 270 -0.20 6.11 36.53
CA THR A 270 -0.12 5.09 35.48
C THR A 270 -1.54 4.81 34.99
N SER A 271 -1.90 5.36 33.84
CA SER A 271 -3.03 4.87 33.07
C SER A 271 -2.86 3.37 32.88
N ALA A 272 -3.82 2.58 33.36
CA ALA A 272 -3.87 1.17 33.01
C ALA A 272 -3.87 1.04 31.47
N PRO A 273 -3.22 0.02 30.89
CA PRO A 273 -3.34 -0.24 29.46
C PRO A 273 -4.83 -0.32 29.09
N PRO A 274 -5.25 0.20 27.93
CA PRO A 274 -6.60 -0.03 27.46
C PRO A 274 -6.86 -1.56 27.42
N PRO A 275 -8.07 -2.03 27.78
CA PRO A 275 -8.39 -3.43 27.63
C PRO A 275 -8.19 -3.83 26.15
N PRO A 276 -7.69 -5.05 25.86
CA PRO A 276 -7.60 -5.52 24.49
C PRO A 276 -8.98 -5.43 23.81
N PRO A 277 -9.03 -5.21 22.48
CA PRO A 277 -10.30 -5.20 21.75
C PRO A 277 -11.07 -6.51 21.99
N PRO A 278 -12.41 -6.49 21.92
CA PRO A 278 -13.20 -7.70 22.12
C PRO A 278 -12.78 -8.76 21.11
N ALA A 279 -12.16 -9.83 21.61
CA ALA A 279 -11.83 -10.99 20.81
C ALA A 279 -13.09 -11.58 20.16
N ALA A 280 -12.93 -12.26 19.02
CA ALA A 280 -13.99 -13.05 18.42
C ALA A 280 -14.65 -13.97 19.48
N PRO A 281 -15.97 -14.19 19.42
CA PRO A 281 -16.68 -14.99 20.42
C PRO A 281 -15.99 -16.35 20.59
N SER A 282 -15.55 -16.63 21.81
CA SER A 282 -14.79 -17.83 22.14
C SER A 282 -15.50 -19.08 21.63
N ALA A 283 -14.79 -19.90 20.86
CA ALA A 283 -15.33 -21.13 20.27
C ALA A 283 -15.97 -22.03 21.34
N GLN A 284 -17.03 -22.75 20.95
CA GLN A 284 -17.65 -23.72 21.84
C GLN A 284 -16.61 -24.79 22.26
N PRO A 285 -16.62 -25.28 23.52
CA PRO A 285 -15.63 -26.25 23.97
C PRO A 285 -15.56 -27.49 23.07
N GLY A 286 -14.43 -27.68 22.38
CA GLY A 286 -14.20 -28.78 21.44
C GLY A 286 -14.44 -28.44 19.95
N GLN A 287 -14.77 -27.21 19.59
CA GLN A 287 -14.72 -26.72 18.21
C GLN A 287 -13.53 -25.76 18.00
N PRO A 288 -12.81 -25.83 16.87
CA PRO A 288 -11.84 -24.80 16.51
C PRO A 288 -12.58 -23.47 16.28
N ALA A 289 -11.91 -22.36 16.58
CA ALA A 289 -12.43 -21.03 16.25
C ALA A 289 -12.52 -20.88 14.72
N GLN A 290 -13.57 -20.19 14.25
CA GLN A 290 -13.62 -19.83 12.82
C GLN A 290 -12.55 -18.78 12.54
N PRO A 291 -11.68 -18.98 11.52
CA PRO A 291 -10.70 -17.98 11.14
C PRO A 291 -11.36 -16.66 10.76
N VAL A 292 -10.73 -15.54 11.12
CA VAL A 292 -11.16 -14.19 10.78
C VAL A 292 -10.01 -13.47 10.08
N ALA A 293 -10.32 -12.71 9.03
CA ALA A 293 -9.32 -11.93 8.32
C ALA A 293 -8.84 -10.76 9.18
N GLY A 294 -7.53 -10.59 9.26
CA GLY A 294 -6.87 -9.63 10.11
C GLY A 294 -7.03 -9.94 11.60
N ASP A 295 -7.09 -11.20 12.04
CA ASP A 295 -7.23 -11.51 13.47
C ASP A 295 -5.92 -11.28 14.26
N ALA A 296 -4.76 -11.43 13.60
CA ALA A 296 -3.45 -11.19 14.19
C ALA A 296 -3.29 -9.76 14.77
N THR A 297 -2.30 -9.55 15.64
CA THR A 297 -2.03 -8.24 16.25
C THR A 297 -1.46 -7.25 15.24
N GLY A 298 -1.83 -5.97 15.34
CA GLY A 298 -1.38 -4.89 14.47
C GLY A 298 -2.16 -3.60 14.74
N TRP A 299 -1.64 -2.47 14.25
CA TRP A 299 -2.13 -1.12 14.50
C TRP A 299 -3.07 -0.64 13.37
N SER A 300 -2.87 -1.12 12.15
CA SER A 300 -3.75 -0.96 10.98
C SER A 300 -4.31 -2.30 10.50
N MET A 301 -5.36 -2.30 9.69
CA MET A 301 -5.87 -3.54 9.09
C MET A 301 -4.82 -4.21 8.19
N GLU A 302 -4.04 -3.40 7.46
CA GLU A 302 -2.95 -3.88 6.62
C GLU A 302 -1.86 -4.59 7.43
N GLU A 303 -1.45 -4.04 8.58
CA GLU A 303 -0.46 -4.68 9.45
C GLU A 303 -0.98 -6.01 10.02
N ARG A 304 -2.27 -6.06 10.42
CA ARG A 304 -2.89 -7.29 10.91
C ARG A 304 -2.94 -8.38 9.83
N LEU A 305 -3.28 -8.03 8.59
CA LEU A 305 -3.28 -8.98 7.46
C LEU A 305 -1.86 -9.47 7.11
N TYR A 306 -0.87 -8.57 7.10
CA TYR A 306 0.53 -8.94 6.89
C TYR A 306 1.05 -9.89 7.99
N ASN A 307 0.78 -9.57 9.26
CA ASN A 307 1.19 -10.40 10.39
C ASN A 307 0.46 -11.76 10.41
N GLN A 308 -0.78 -11.83 9.91
CA GLN A 308 -1.50 -13.09 9.76
C GLN A 308 -0.91 -13.96 8.65
N VAL A 309 -0.63 -13.39 7.47
CA VAL A 309 0.08 -14.09 6.39
C VAL A 309 1.46 -14.60 6.85
N TRP A 310 2.18 -13.79 7.63
CA TRP A 310 3.44 -14.20 8.24
C TRP A 310 3.29 -15.34 9.25
N GLY A 311 2.25 -15.30 10.11
CA GLY A 311 1.92 -16.41 11.01
C GLY A 311 1.62 -17.71 10.26
N MET A 312 0.82 -17.65 9.20
CA MET A 312 0.54 -18.80 8.33
C MET A 312 1.81 -19.39 7.69
N PHE A 313 2.77 -18.53 7.31
CA PHE A 313 4.08 -18.95 6.79
C PHE A 313 4.90 -19.69 7.86
N GLU A 314 5.05 -19.10 9.06
CA GLU A 314 5.77 -19.72 10.18
C GLU A 314 5.15 -21.05 10.61
N ASP A 315 3.83 -21.13 10.70
CA ASP A 315 3.13 -22.34 11.14
C ASP A 315 3.16 -23.46 10.10
N LEU A 316 3.12 -23.13 8.80
CA LEU A 316 3.35 -24.12 7.75
C LEU A 316 4.80 -24.65 7.78
N ALA A 317 5.79 -23.76 7.94
CA ALA A 317 7.20 -24.14 8.07
C ALA A 317 7.43 -25.08 9.28
N ARG A 318 6.87 -24.71 10.43
CA ARG A 318 6.94 -25.45 11.71
C ARG A 318 6.27 -26.82 11.61
N THR A 319 5.10 -26.90 10.98
CA THR A 319 4.35 -28.13 10.79
C THR A 319 5.07 -29.09 9.85
N ALA A 320 5.58 -28.59 8.71
CA ALA A 320 6.39 -29.39 7.81
C ALA A 320 7.69 -29.89 8.47
N ALA A 321 8.35 -29.06 9.28
CA ALA A 321 9.53 -29.46 10.06
C ALA A 321 9.21 -30.58 11.07
N ALA A 322 8.07 -30.48 11.77
CA ALA A 322 7.61 -31.51 12.70
C ALA A 322 7.28 -32.83 11.99
N TYR A 323 6.64 -32.78 10.81
CA TYR A 323 6.39 -33.94 9.97
C TYR A 323 7.69 -34.62 9.50
N ARG A 324 8.60 -33.87 8.88
CA ARG A 324 9.91 -34.39 8.42
C ARG A 324 10.69 -35.05 9.57
N SER A 325 10.80 -34.35 10.70
CA SER A 325 11.46 -34.88 11.91
C SER A 325 10.84 -36.18 12.44
N ALA A 326 9.52 -36.33 12.33
CA ALA A 326 8.82 -37.55 12.76
C ALA A 326 9.06 -38.73 11.80
N VAL A 327 9.17 -38.46 10.49
CA VAL A 327 9.54 -39.46 9.48
C VAL A 327 10.99 -39.91 9.68
N ASP A 328 11.94 -38.98 9.84
CA ASP A 328 13.35 -39.27 10.12
C ASP A 328 13.52 -40.11 11.41
N PHE A 329 12.75 -39.78 12.45
CA PHE A 329 12.71 -40.57 13.69
C PHE A 329 12.16 -41.99 13.45
N ALA A 330 11.10 -42.13 12.66
CA ALA A 330 10.53 -43.44 12.31
C ALA A 330 11.53 -44.29 11.52
N GLU A 331 12.24 -43.70 10.55
CA GLU A 331 13.28 -44.37 9.76
C GLU A 331 14.45 -44.81 10.64
N SER A 332 15.03 -43.89 11.42
CA SER A 332 16.12 -44.18 12.36
C SER A 332 15.74 -45.24 13.41
N ARG A 333 14.45 -45.33 13.75
CA ARG A 333 13.91 -46.38 14.62
C ARG A 333 13.82 -47.71 13.87
N MET A 334 13.29 -47.72 12.66
CA MET A 334 13.19 -48.91 11.82
C MET A 334 14.58 -49.54 11.62
N ASP A 335 15.59 -48.75 11.25
CA ASP A 335 16.94 -49.24 11.01
C ASP A 335 17.55 -49.92 12.24
N LYS A 336 17.41 -49.34 13.43
CA LYS A 336 17.87 -49.94 14.70
C LYS A 336 17.17 -51.26 14.98
N GLU A 337 15.87 -51.35 14.71
CA GLU A 337 15.10 -52.59 14.91
C GLU A 337 15.46 -53.67 13.87
N LEU A 338 15.76 -53.28 12.62
CA LEU A 338 16.27 -54.17 11.58
C LEU A 338 17.68 -54.68 11.90
N GLU A 339 18.59 -53.79 12.33
CA GLU A 339 19.94 -54.16 12.78
C GLU A 339 19.89 -55.13 13.98
N GLN A 340 19.05 -54.82 14.97
CA GLN A 340 18.84 -55.71 16.12
C GLN A 340 18.29 -57.08 15.68
N ALA A 341 17.33 -57.12 14.76
CA ALA A 341 16.79 -58.38 14.22
C ALA A 341 17.83 -59.20 13.41
N LEU A 342 18.83 -58.54 12.82
CA LEU A 342 19.95 -59.19 12.12
C LEU A 342 21.11 -59.58 13.06
N SER A 343 21.17 -58.99 14.26
CA SER A 343 22.27 -59.23 15.21
C SER A 343 22.30 -60.67 15.76
N ASP A 344 21.15 -61.29 16.01
CA ASP A 344 21.06 -62.68 16.46
C ASP A 344 21.30 -63.67 15.29
N PRO A 345 22.29 -64.57 15.36
CA PRO A 345 22.50 -65.59 14.33
C PRO A 345 21.29 -66.53 14.12
N ARG A 346 20.41 -66.70 15.12
CA ARG A 346 19.25 -67.61 15.06
C ARG A 346 18.07 -67.08 14.27
N SER A 347 17.90 -65.75 14.19
CA SER A 347 16.80 -65.11 13.44
C SER A 347 17.08 -64.97 11.94
N ARG A 348 18.33 -65.16 11.49
CA ARG A 348 18.74 -64.86 10.09
C ARG A 348 18.13 -65.76 9.01
N ILE A 349 17.70 -66.98 9.35
CA ILE A 349 17.27 -68.01 8.37
C ILE A 349 15.93 -68.66 8.80
N GLY A 350 15.10 -67.96 9.59
CA GLY A 350 13.83 -68.51 10.07
C GLY A 350 12.76 -67.44 10.32
N GLY A 351 11.49 -67.85 10.25
CA GLY A 351 10.33 -66.95 10.21
C GLY A 351 10.16 -66.01 11.41
N GLN A 352 10.86 -66.21 12.53
CA GLN A 352 10.91 -65.21 13.61
C GLN A 352 11.66 -63.93 13.20
N GLY A 353 12.72 -64.04 12.37
CA GLY A 353 13.41 -62.88 11.82
C GLY A 353 12.58 -62.15 10.76
N ASP A 354 11.81 -62.89 9.96
CA ASP A 354 10.85 -62.30 9.02
C ASP A 354 9.75 -61.54 9.76
N ALA A 355 9.11 -62.16 10.75
CA ALA A 355 8.09 -61.51 11.59
C ALA A 355 8.62 -60.27 12.34
N ALA A 356 9.88 -60.29 12.81
CA ALA A 356 10.50 -59.12 13.44
C ALA A 356 10.70 -57.96 12.44
N ARG A 357 11.16 -58.26 11.22
CA ARG A 357 11.33 -57.27 10.14
C ARG A 357 9.99 -56.71 9.66
N GLU A 358 8.96 -57.54 9.54
CA GLU A 358 7.59 -57.11 9.23
C GLU A 358 7.03 -56.22 10.35
N ALA A 359 7.19 -56.60 11.61
CA ALA A 359 6.74 -55.80 12.75
C ALA A 359 7.47 -54.45 12.87
N ALA A 360 8.74 -54.35 12.47
CA ALA A 360 9.48 -53.09 12.38
C ALA A 360 8.90 -52.18 11.28
N ARG A 361 8.70 -52.72 10.07
CA ARG A 361 8.08 -52.00 8.93
C ARG A 361 6.65 -51.54 9.21
N ALA A 362 5.86 -52.36 9.90
CA ALA A 362 4.49 -52.01 10.31
C ALA A 362 4.48 -50.82 11.29
N ARG A 363 5.42 -50.79 12.26
CA ARG A 363 5.57 -49.67 13.20
C ARG A 363 6.13 -48.41 12.54
N TYR A 364 7.03 -48.54 11.57
CA TYR A 364 7.45 -47.42 10.71
C TYR A 364 6.25 -46.79 10.01
N SER A 365 5.47 -47.61 9.29
CA SER A 365 4.28 -47.15 8.56
C SER A 365 3.28 -46.47 9.50
N GLN A 366 2.99 -47.08 10.65
CA GLN A 366 2.08 -46.50 11.65
C GLN A 366 2.54 -45.12 12.17
N LEU A 367 3.85 -44.92 12.37
CA LEU A 367 4.40 -43.63 12.81
C LEU A 367 4.33 -42.57 11.70
N VAL A 368 4.63 -42.95 10.45
CA VAL A 368 4.52 -42.05 9.29
C VAL A 368 3.05 -41.67 9.04
N ASP A 369 2.13 -42.63 9.09
CA ASP A 369 0.68 -42.39 8.96
C ASP A 369 0.17 -41.45 10.07
N GLN A 370 0.64 -41.62 11.30
CA GLN A 370 0.29 -40.73 12.42
C GLN A 370 0.85 -39.31 12.25
N ALA A 371 2.09 -39.19 11.78
CA ALA A 371 2.71 -37.90 11.48
C ALA A 371 1.98 -37.19 10.33
N ARG A 372 1.67 -37.93 9.26
CA ARG A 372 0.93 -37.43 8.10
C ARG A 372 -0.46 -36.95 8.49
N ALA A 373 -1.18 -37.74 9.28
CA ALA A 373 -2.49 -37.35 9.80
C ALA A 373 -2.45 -36.11 10.71
N SER A 374 -1.30 -35.73 11.29
CA SER A 374 -1.17 -34.44 11.97
C SER A 374 -0.97 -33.30 10.97
N LEU A 375 0.02 -33.42 10.09
CA LEU A 375 0.26 -32.47 9.01
C LEU A 375 -1.03 -32.16 8.24
N ASP A 376 -1.80 -33.17 7.85
CA ASP A 376 -3.04 -33.00 7.08
C ASP A 376 -4.11 -32.20 7.86
N ARG A 377 -4.18 -32.31 9.19
CA ARG A 377 -5.08 -31.49 10.03
C ARG A 377 -4.62 -30.05 10.12
N ASP A 378 -3.33 -29.87 10.35
CA ASP A 378 -2.72 -28.56 10.57
C ASP A 378 -2.74 -27.75 9.25
N VAL A 379 -2.48 -28.40 8.11
CA VAL A 379 -2.68 -27.84 6.75
C VAL A 379 -4.15 -27.55 6.48
N ALA A 380 -5.11 -28.40 6.89
CA ALA A 380 -6.52 -28.11 6.71
C ALA A 380 -6.99 -26.87 7.49
N GLN A 381 -6.43 -26.61 8.67
CA GLN A 381 -6.65 -25.37 9.43
C GLN A 381 -6.11 -24.16 8.66
N LEU A 382 -4.86 -24.22 8.18
CA LEU A 382 -4.24 -23.13 7.42
C LEU A 382 -4.96 -22.86 6.08
N VAL A 383 -5.51 -23.89 5.42
CA VAL A 383 -6.37 -23.75 4.23
C VAL A 383 -7.66 -23.02 4.57
N ALA A 384 -8.31 -23.34 5.69
CA ALA A 384 -9.50 -22.62 6.15
C ALA A 384 -9.21 -21.16 6.50
N GLU A 385 -8.02 -20.86 7.04
CA GLU A 385 -7.57 -19.49 7.28
C GLU A 385 -7.29 -18.73 5.97
N SER A 386 -6.57 -19.35 5.04
CA SER A 386 -6.32 -18.81 3.69
C SER A 386 -7.62 -18.42 2.95
N GLN A 387 -8.68 -19.24 3.07
CA GLN A 387 -9.99 -18.97 2.47
C GLN A 387 -10.67 -17.69 3.01
N VAL A 388 -10.34 -17.25 4.22
CA VAL A 388 -10.88 -16.02 4.82
C VAL A 388 -9.92 -14.84 4.59
N VAL A 389 -8.61 -15.07 4.66
CA VAL A 389 -7.58 -14.04 4.50
C VAL A 389 -7.45 -13.58 3.04
N GLU A 390 -7.31 -14.49 2.07
CA GLU A 390 -7.02 -14.14 0.66
C GLU A 390 -8.06 -13.19 0.04
N PRO A 391 -9.38 -13.35 0.24
CA PRO A 391 -10.38 -12.39 -0.26
C PRO A 391 -10.33 -11.01 0.40
N ALA A 392 -9.77 -10.91 1.61
CA ALA A 392 -9.67 -9.67 2.37
C ALA A 392 -8.35 -8.91 2.13
N LEU A 393 -7.41 -9.48 1.39
CA LEU A 393 -6.12 -8.85 1.10
C LEU A 393 -6.31 -7.56 0.27
N PRO A 394 -5.64 -6.44 0.63
CA PRO A 394 -5.64 -5.22 -0.19
C PRO A 394 -4.88 -5.44 -1.51
N PRO A 395 -5.03 -4.57 -2.53
CA PRO A 395 -4.34 -4.71 -3.82
C PRO A 395 -2.82 -4.93 -3.74
N ALA A 396 -2.15 -4.41 -2.70
CA ALA A 396 -0.73 -4.66 -2.50
C ALA A 396 -0.38 -6.13 -2.19
N PHE A 397 -1.28 -6.84 -1.50
CA PHE A 397 -1.09 -8.23 -1.06
C PHE A 397 -1.92 -9.22 -1.87
N ALA A 398 -2.92 -8.77 -2.63
CA ALA A 398 -3.85 -9.64 -3.35
C ALA A 398 -3.25 -10.21 -4.67
N ARG A 399 -3.73 -11.38 -5.09
CA ARG A 399 -3.50 -11.90 -6.46
C ARG A 399 -4.20 -11.04 -7.52
N TRP A 400 -3.78 -11.13 -8.79
CA TRP A 400 -4.39 -10.38 -9.90
C TRP A 400 -5.80 -10.86 -10.29
N ASP A 401 -6.23 -12.04 -9.83
CA ASP A 401 -7.60 -12.55 -9.93
C ASP A 401 -8.53 -12.08 -8.80
N ASN A 402 -8.00 -11.43 -7.76
CA ASN A 402 -8.80 -10.96 -6.62
C ASN A 402 -9.79 -9.85 -7.06
N PRO A 403 -11.07 -9.90 -6.63
CA PRO A 403 -12.06 -8.87 -6.93
C PRO A 403 -11.65 -7.43 -6.57
N CYS A 404 -10.76 -7.21 -5.60
CA CYS A 404 -10.30 -5.89 -5.14
C CYS A 404 -9.79 -4.99 -6.29
N TRP A 405 -9.22 -5.57 -7.35
CA TRP A 405 -8.69 -4.82 -8.49
C TRP A 405 -9.76 -4.11 -9.33
N HIS A 406 -11.01 -4.58 -9.31
CA HIS A 406 -12.11 -3.90 -10.00
C HIS A 406 -12.43 -2.55 -9.34
N ALA A 407 -12.38 -2.52 -8.00
CA ALA A 407 -12.54 -1.32 -7.18
C ALA A 407 -11.26 -0.48 -7.05
N TYR A 408 -10.15 -0.86 -7.70
CA TYR A 408 -8.83 -0.25 -7.54
C TYR A 408 -8.85 1.28 -7.62
N ARG A 409 -8.17 1.90 -6.65
CA ARG A 409 -7.81 3.32 -6.55
C ARG A 409 -6.31 3.42 -6.38
N VAL A 410 -5.71 4.49 -6.92
CA VAL A 410 -4.30 4.81 -6.64
C VAL A 410 -4.21 5.19 -5.16
N PRO A 411 -3.28 4.59 -4.38
CA PRO A 411 -3.16 4.86 -2.96
C PRO A 411 -2.55 6.25 -2.70
N MET A 412 -2.75 6.76 -1.48
CA MET A 412 -2.18 8.04 -1.02
C MET A 412 -0.91 7.87 -0.19
N GLU A 413 -0.63 6.67 0.29
CA GLU A 413 0.56 6.30 1.06
C GLU A 413 1.17 5.02 0.49
N ILE A 414 2.47 4.80 0.71
CA ILE A 414 3.15 3.55 0.32
C ILE A 414 2.73 2.44 1.32
N PRO A 415 2.17 1.30 0.86
CA PRO A 415 1.82 0.20 1.74
C PRO A 415 3.07 -0.48 2.29
N MET A 416 2.93 -1.13 3.42
CA MET A 416 4.00 -1.74 4.20
C MET A 416 4.73 -2.88 3.46
N ALA A 417 4.05 -3.54 2.52
CA ALA A 417 4.59 -4.65 1.75
C ALA A 417 3.93 -4.81 0.36
N LEU A 418 4.43 -5.77 -0.41
CA LEU A 418 4.05 -6.10 -1.77
C LEU A 418 4.08 -7.62 -1.94
N ARG A 419 3.02 -8.23 -2.48
CA ARG A 419 3.08 -9.64 -2.92
C ARG A 419 3.84 -9.76 -4.23
N LEU A 420 4.91 -10.56 -4.21
CA LEU A 420 5.65 -10.94 -5.41
C LEU A 420 5.01 -12.16 -6.08
N GLY A 421 4.81 -13.24 -5.35
CA GLY A 421 4.19 -14.47 -5.84
C GLY A 421 3.57 -15.28 -4.69
N ASP A 422 3.51 -16.59 -4.86
CA ASP A 422 3.03 -17.54 -3.85
C ASP A 422 4.16 -18.52 -3.46
N LEU A 423 4.14 -19.03 -2.23
CA LEU A 423 5.05 -20.06 -1.72
C LEU A 423 4.25 -21.31 -1.34
N ARG A 424 4.81 -22.49 -1.61
CA ARG A 424 4.26 -23.79 -1.20
C ARG A 424 5.36 -24.76 -0.83
N LEU A 425 5.00 -25.78 -0.04
CA LEU A 425 5.85 -26.94 0.25
C LEU A 425 5.30 -28.19 -0.45
N PRO A 426 6.16 -29.14 -0.87
CA PRO A 426 5.74 -30.40 -1.50
C PRO A 426 4.75 -31.21 -0.67
N GLU A 427 4.84 -31.15 0.66
CA GLU A 427 3.96 -31.88 1.56
C GLU A 427 2.57 -31.24 1.73
N ALA A 428 2.37 -30.00 1.27
CA ALA A 428 1.21 -29.17 1.55
C ALA A 428 0.66 -28.47 0.29
N GLU A 429 0.48 -29.21 -0.81
CA GLU A 429 0.04 -28.67 -2.11
C GLU A 429 -1.32 -27.94 -2.09
N ALA A 430 -2.15 -28.21 -1.09
CA ALA A 430 -3.48 -27.62 -0.94
C ALA A 430 -3.46 -26.14 -0.51
N ILE A 431 -2.32 -25.61 -0.04
CA ILE A 431 -2.17 -24.24 0.41
C ILE A 431 -1.09 -23.48 -0.36
N ARG A 432 -1.34 -22.18 -0.58
CA ARG A 432 -0.41 -21.22 -1.15
C ARG A 432 -0.29 -20.05 -0.19
N ILE A 433 0.93 -19.75 0.24
CA ILE A 433 1.24 -18.66 1.16
C ILE A 433 1.69 -17.43 0.35
N PRO A 434 1.04 -16.26 0.48
CA PRO A 434 1.48 -15.05 -0.21
C PRO A 434 2.93 -14.66 0.12
N MET A 435 3.80 -14.55 -0.89
CA MET A 435 5.18 -14.07 -0.71
C MET A 435 5.19 -12.53 -0.62
N LEU A 436 5.12 -12.00 0.61
CA LEU A 436 5.12 -10.55 0.86
C LEU A 436 6.53 -10.01 1.13
N LEU A 437 6.98 -9.05 0.31
CA LEU A 437 8.23 -8.31 0.51
C LEU A 437 7.93 -6.89 1.04
N ARG A 438 8.69 -6.41 2.02
CA ARG A 438 8.53 -5.06 2.59
C ARG A 438 8.80 -3.97 1.55
N LEU A 439 8.15 -2.82 1.71
CA LEU A 439 8.44 -1.59 0.96
C LEU A 439 9.04 -0.50 1.87
N PRO A 440 9.89 0.41 1.34
CA PRO A 440 10.46 0.38 -0.01
C PRO A 440 11.37 -0.85 -0.21
N LEU A 441 11.63 -1.21 -1.46
CA LEU A 441 12.44 -2.40 -1.78
C LEU A 441 13.86 -2.24 -1.23
N GLU A 442 14.31 -3.16 -0.37
CA GLU A 442 15.69 -3.17 0.13
C GLU A 442 16.68 -3.77 -0.89
N ARG A 443 16.18 -4.58 -1.82
CA ARG A 443 16.96 -5.25 -2.86
C ARG A 443 16.21 -5.17 -4.18
N GLY A 444 16.96 -5.06 -5.26
CA GLY A 444 16.43 -5.27 -6.60
C GLY A 444 16.05 -6.73 -6.85
N LEU A 445 15.42 -6.98 -7.99
CA LEU A 445 14.91 -8.29 -8.39
C LEU A 445 15.73 -8.83 -9.57
N TRP A 446 16.00 -10.13 -9.57
CA TRP A 446 16.45 -10.87 -10.75
C TRP A 446 15.35 -11.86 -11.14
N ILE A 447 14.87 -11.79 -12.37
CA ILE A 447 13.91 -12.73 -12.93
C ILE A 447 14.66 -13.60 -13.93
N ASP A 448 14.77 -14.87 -13.62
CA ASP A 448 15.58 -15.82 -14.37
C ASP A 448 14.94 -16.10 -15.74
N SER A 449 15.64 -15.78 -16.82
CA SER A 449 15.20 -16.10 -18.19
C SER A 449 15.99 -17.26 -18.81
N GLY A 450 16.86 -17.90 -18.03
CA GLY A 450 17.62 -19.09 -18.43
C GLY A 450 16.79 -20.37 -18.33
N ARG A 451 17.41 -21.50 -18.66
CA ARG A 451 16.73 -22.80 -18.56
C ARG A 451 16.56 -23.21 -17.09
N THR A 452 15.31 -23.45 -16.70
CA THR A 452 14.96 -24.09 -15.43
C THR A 452 14.60 -25.56 -15.70
N ASP A 453 15.18 -26.48 -14.94
CA ASP A 453 14.70 -27.87 -14.91
C ASP A 453 13.35 -27.87 -14.18
N SER A 454 12.24 -27.81 -14.92
CA SER A 454 10.90 -27.78 -14.30
C SER A 454 10.66 -29.07 -13.51
N LEU A 455 10.02 -28.95 -12.34
CA LEU A 455 9.62 -30.09 -11.49
C LEU A 455 8.85 -31.19 -12.25
N ASP A 456 8.06 -30.82 -13.26
CA ASP A 456 7.27 -31.73 -14.11
C ASP A 456 8.05 -32.39 -15.27
N GLY A 457 9.36 -32.13 -15.39
CA GLY A 457 10.21 -32.66 -16.46
C GLY A 457 9.88 -32.15 -17.88
N THR A 458 9.05 -31.11 -18.00
CA THR A 458 8.67 -30.50 -19.28
C THR A 458 9.66 -29.42 -19.71
N PHE A 459 10.36 -29.67 -20.82
CA PHE A 459 11.23 -28.66 -21.44
C PHE A 459 10.41 -27.48 -21.97
N THR A 460 10.49 -26.34 -21.29
CA THR A 460 10.02 -25.05 -21.82
C THR A 460 11.05 -24.54 -22.82
N ASP A 461 10.61 -24.07 -23.99
CA ASP A 461 11.54 -23.51 -24.99
C ASP A 461 12.20 -22.23 -24.44
N SER A 462 13.46 -22.01 -24.79
CA SER A 462 14.24 -20.85 -24.33
C SER A 462 13.61 -19.51 -24.75
N HIS A 463 12.88 -19.47 -25.88
CA HIS A 463 12.11 -18.30 -26.28
C HIS A 463 10.84 -18.12 -25.44
N ASP A 464 10.14 -19.21 -25.10
CA ASP A 464 8.95 -19.14 -24.24
C ASP A 464 9.34 -18.73 -22.81
N MET A 465 10.47 -19.21 -22.29
CA MET A 465 11.00 -18.83 -20.98
C MET A 465 11.32 -17.33 -20.90
N ARG A 466 11.99 -16.76 -21.92
CA ARG A 466 12.25 -15.31 -21.99
C ARG A 466 10.96 -14.49 -22.04
N ARG A 467 9.93 -14.98 -22.74
CA ARG A 467 8.60 -14.34 -22.76
C ARG A 467 7.98 -14.34 -21.36
N LEU A 468 7.93 -15.50 -20.68
CA LEU A 468 7.38 -15.63 -19.34
C LEU A 468 8.15 -14.79 -18.30
N ALA A 469 9.47 -14.68 -18.45
CA ALA A 469 10.33 -13.82 -17.62
C ALA A 469 9.98 -12.32 -17.79
N MET A 470 9.77 -11.88 -19.03
CA MET A 470 9.31 -10.51 -19.30
C MET A 470 7.87 -10.25 -18.85
N ASP A 471 6.95 -11.20 -19.03
CA ASP A 471 5.57 -11.09 -18.54
C ASP A 471 5.54 -11.02 -17.00
N THR A 472 6.39 -11.80 -16.32
CA THR A 472 6.59 -11.74 -14.86
C THR A 472 7.14 -10.38 -14.43
N ALA A 473 8.15 -9.85 -15.12
CA ALA A 473 8.70 -8.52 -14.85
C ALA A 473 7.66 -7.42 -14.99
N VAL A 474 6.84 -7.49 -16.06
CA VAL A 474 5.74 -6.56 -16.30
C VAL A 474 4.66 -6.67 -15.22
N ALA A 475 4.32 -7.88 -14.75
CA ALA A 475 3.39 -8.07 -13.65
C ALA A 475 3.89 -7.44 -12.33
N HIS A 476 5.17 -7.62 -11.98
CA HIS A 476 5.76 -6.98 -10.79
C HIS A 476 5.85 -5.46 -10.94
N ALA A 477 6.31 -4.95 -12.08
CA ALA A 477 6.44 -3.52 -12.35
C ALA A 477 5.07 -2.82 -12.37
N ALA A 478 4.05 -3.45 -12.97
CA ALA A 478 2.69 -2.93 -12.95
C ALA A 478 2.09 -2.94 -11.53
N ARG A 479 2.44 -3.92 -10.69
CA ARG A 479 2.02 -3.91 -9.28
C ARG A 479 2.70 -2.80 -8.50
N LEU A 480 4.02 -2.63 -8.64
CA LEU A 480 4.76 -1.51 -8.03
C LEU A 480 4.15 -0.16 -8.42
N LEU A 481 3.92 0.07 -9.71
CA LEU A 481 3.23 1.27 -10.21
C LEU A 481 1.81 1.46 -9.64
N ALA A 482 1.12 0.37 -9.30
CA ALA A 482 -0.23 0.42 -8.77
C ALA A 482 -0.30 0.62 -7.25
N VAL A 483 0.72 0.22 -6.50
CA VAL A 483 0.73 0.28 -5.03
C VAL A 483 1.44 1.50 -4.47
N TYR A 484 2.18 2.24 -5.27
CA TYR A 484 2.75 3.52 -4.87
C TYR A 484 1.77 4.68 -5.17
N PRO A 485 1.87 5.80 -4.41
CA PRO A 485 1.24 7.06 -4.78
C PRO A 485 1.63 7.51 -6.19
N ALA A 486 0.75 8.31 -6.82
CA ALA A 486 0.79 8.56 -8.26
C ALA A 486 2.15 9.07 -8.74
N ASP A 487 2.77 9.99 -8.01
CA ASP A 487 4.03 10.66 -8.33
C ASP A 487 5.25 10.10 -7.57
N GLU A 488 5.09 9.11 -6.70
CA GLU A 488 6.18 8.60 -5.86
C GLU A 488 6.98 7.43 -6.46
N PHE A 489 6.62 6.90 -7.64
CA PHE A 489 7.33 5.77 -8.25
C PHE A 489 7.47 5.84 -9.78
N THR A 490 8.68 5.94 -10.30
CA THR A 490 8.99 6.15 -11.71
C THR A 490 9.69 4.93 -12.32
N VAL A 491 9.24 4.45 -13.49
CA VAL A 491 9.80 3.25 -14.15
C VAL A 491 10.52 3.61 -15.44
N HIS A 492 11.77 3.18 -15.55
CA HIS A 492 12.62 3.22 -16.74
C HIS A 492 12.79 1.81 -17.29
N VAL A 493 12.94 1.67 -18.60
CA VAL A 493 13.17 0.38 -19.26
C VAL A 493 14.33 0.47 -20.23
N VAL A 494 15.21 -0.50 -20.19
CA VAL A 494 16.29 -0.73 -21.15
C VAL A 494 16.04 -2.09 -21.81
N ASP A 495 15.88 -2.07 -23.13
CA ASP A 495 15.57 -3.24 -23.96
C ASP A 495 16.34 -3.13 -25.29
N PRO A 496 17.66 -3.41 -25.30
CA PRO A 496 18.54 -2.93 -26.38
C PRO A 496 18.25 -3.50 -27.76
N ALA A 497 17.85 -4.78 -27.88
CA ALA A 497 17.36 -5.37 -29.13
C ALA A 497 15.85 -5.15 -29.37
N GLY A 498 15.10 -4.62 -28.40
CA GLY A 498 13.64 -4.53 -28.46
C GLY A 498 12.91 -5.87 -28.31
N SER A 499 13.58 -6.89 -27.74
CA SER A 499 13.04 -8.26 -27.65
C SER A 499 11.86 -8.36 -26.66
N GLY A 500 11.80 -7.46 -25.67
CA GLY A 500 10.73 -7.37 -24.69
C GLY A 500 9.49 -6.59 -25.15
N ALA A 501 9.51 -5.97 -26.33
CA ALA A 501 8.50 -4.98 -26.77
C ALA A 501 7.04 -5.48 -26.71
N GLN A 502 6.77 -6.76 -26.96
CA GLN A 502 5.42 -7.32 -26.85
C GLN A 502 4.93 -7.39 -25.40
N ALA A 503 5.76 -7.90 -24.48
CA ALA A 503 5.43 -7.99 -23.06
C ALA A 503 5.32 -6.59 -22.43
N LEU A 504 6.19 -5.66 -22.83
CA LEU A 504 6.19 -4.26 -22.37
C LEU A 504 5.03 -3.41 -22.91
N ALA A 505 4.18 -3.95 -23.79
CA ALA A 505 3.05 -3.23 -24.39
C ALA A 505 2.10 -2.58 -23.36
N PRO A 506 1.68 -3.24 -22.25
CA PRO A 506 0.76 -2.62 -21.29
C PRO A 506 1.35 -1.41 -20.55
N LEU A 507 2.66 -1.42 -20.26
CA LEU A 507 3.36 -0.31 -19.61
C LEU A 507 3.61 0.85 -20.59
N SER A 508 4.08 0.54 -21.79
CA SER A 508 4.42 1.55 -22.80
C SER A 508 3.20 2.24 -23.40
N GLN A 509 2.11 1.51 -23.67
CA GLN A 509 0.89 2.05 -24.28
C GLN A 509 0.03 2.89 -23.33
N THR A 510 0.09 2.62 -22.02
CA THR A 510 -0.64 3.40 -21.00
C THR A 510 0.07 4.70 -20.61
N GLY A 511 1.35 4.85 -20.96
CA GLY A 511 2.14 6.04 -20.65
C GLY A 511 2.58 6.16 -19.19
N VAL A 512 2.69 5.02 -18.47
CA VAL A 512 3.17 4.98 -17.08
C VAL A 512 4.70 5.00 -16.95
N LEU A 513 5.43 4.72 -18.04
CA LEU A 513 6.90 4.77 -18.08
C LEU A 513 7.41 6.21 -18.14
N ALA A 514 8.61 6.46 -17.61
CA ALA A 514 9.29 7.75 -17.67
C ALA A 514 9.62 8.22 -19.10
N GLY A 515 9.64 7.28 -20.04
CA GLY A 515 9.89 7.48 -21.47
C GLY A 515 9.73 6.17 -22.23
N PRO A 516 9.97 6.15 -23.54
CA PRO A 516 9.99 4.91 -24.31
C PRO A 516 11.12 3.98 -23.81
N PRO A 517 10.98 2.64 -23.93
CA PRO A 517 12.08 1.72 -23.67
C PRO A 517 13.33 2.09 -24.46
N ALA A 518 14.47 2.17 -23.77
CA ALA A 518 15.73 2.58 -24.37
C ALA A 518 16.33 1.44 -25.20
N GLN A 519 16.56 1.71 -26.49
CA GLN A 519 17.08 0.76 -27.47
C GLN A 519 18.52 1.08 -27.87
N GLY A 520 19.28 0.04 -28.18
CA GLY A 520 20.71 0.12 -28.52
C GLY A 520 21.62 0.67 -27.41
N ALA A 521 22.93 0.56 -27.62
CA ALA A 521 23.95 0.93 -26.63
C ALA A 521 23.91 2.43 -26.22
N ALA A 522 23.46 3.32 -27.13
CA ALA A 522 23.30 4.74 -26.83
C ALA A 522 22.20 4.98 -25.78
N GLY A 523 21.02 4.34 -25.94
CA GLY A 523 19.93 4.43 -24.98
C GLY A 523 20.28 3.81 -23.62
N VAL A 524 20.97 2.67 -23.62
CA VAL A 524 21.54 2.05 -22.41
C VAL A 524 22.40 3.07 -21.65
N THR A 525 23.36 3.69 -22.36
CA THR A 525 24.31 4.64 -21.78
C THR A 525 23.60 5.86 -21.20
N GLU A 526 22.60 6.41 -21.91
CA GLU A 526 21.84 7.58 -21.45
C GLU A 526 21.07 7.31 -20.16
N VAL A 527 20.29 6.21 -20.11
CA VAL A 527 19.49 5.85 -18.94
C VAL A 527 20.37 5.56 -17.73
N LEU A 528 21.45 4.78 -17.91
CA LEU A 528 22.38 4.47 -16.82
C LEU A 528 23.11 5.73 -16.33
N ALA A 529 23.61 6.59 -17.21
CA ALA A 529 24.27 7.84 -16.81
C ALA A 529 23.33 8.75 -16.00
N ARG A 530 22.07 8.89 -16.43
CA ARG A 530 21.04 9.65 -15.72
C ARG A 530 20.78 9.11 -14.31
N LEU A 531 20.64 7.79 -14.17
CA LEU A 531 20.38 7.17 -12.87
C LEU A 531 21.63 7.17 -11.96
N THR A 532 22.84 6.96 -12.49
CA THR A 532 24.09 7.13 -11.73
C THR A 532 24.20 8.56 -11.19
N GLN A 533 24.00 9.58 -12.04
CA GLN A 533 24.04 10.99 -11.62
C GLN A 533 22.97 11.31 -10.56
N ARG A 534 21.78 10.70 -10.65
CA ARG A 534 20.73 10.81 -9.62
C ARG A 534 21.23 10.28 -8.27
N VAL A 535 21.80 9.07 -8.24
CA VAL A 535 22.35 8.46 -7.02
C VAL A 535 23.41 9.36 -6.40
N ASP A 536 24.37 9.83 -7.20
CA ASP A 536 25.45 10.72 -6.74
C ASP A 536 24.90 12.01 -6.09
N LEU A 537 23.92 12.67 -6.73
CA LEU A 537 23.32 13.91 -6.23
C LEU A 537 22.58 13.71 -4.90
N VAL A 538 21.75 12.66 -4.79
CA VAL A 538 21.00 12.39 -3.55
C VAL A 538 21.95 11.97 -2.44
N GLN A 539 22.94 11.13 -2.71
CA GLN A 539 23.95 10.77 -1.72
C GLN A 539 24.78 11.98 -1.26
N MET A 540 25.14 12.90 -2.15
CA MET A 540 25.82 14.15 -1.76
C MET A 540 24.95 15.02 -0.85
N ALA A 541 23.65 15.17 -1.14
CA ALA A 541 22.71 15.92 -0.30
C ALA A 541 22.55 15.28 1.10
N LEU A 542 22.40 13.96 1.16
CA LEU A 542 22.30 13.20 2.42
C LEU A 542 23.58 13.27 3.26
N ARG A 543 24.76 13.01 2.66
CA ARG A 543 26.06 13.11 3.36
C ARG A 543 26.36 14.54 3.81
N GLY A 544 25.88 15.55 3.08
CA GLY A 544 25.98 16.95 3.44
C GLY A 544 25.03 17.40 4.56
N GLY A 545 24.09 16.55 4.99
CA GLY A 545 23.06 16.89 5.97
C GLY A 545 22.05 17.93 5.47
N ALA A 546 21.91 18.06 4.14
CA ALA A 546 21.12 19.10 3.49
C ALA A 546 20.21 18.48 2.41
N PRO A 547 19.17 17.69 2.79
CA PRO A 547 18.24 17.10 1.82
C PRO A 547 17.51 18.16 0.99
N ASP A 548 17.23 19.33 1.57
CA ASP A 548 16.61 20.48 0.90
C ASP A 548 17.52 21.18 -0.12
N ALA A 549 18.80 20.79 -0.22
CA ALA A 549 19.75 21.34 -1.20
C ALA A 549 19.72 20.62 -2.56
N LEU A 550 18.78 19.70 -2.78
CA LEU A 550 18.51 19.14 -4.10
C LEU A 550 18.08 20.25 -5.09
N PRO A 551 18.38 20.12 -6.39
CA PRO A 551 18.00 21.13 -7.39
C PRO A 551 16.49 21.42 -7.38
N PRO A 552 16.04 22.68 -7.57
CA PRO A 552 14.62 22.98 -7.68
C PRO A 552 13.94 22.18 -8.80
N GLY A 553 12.85 21.50 -8.49
CA GLY A 553 12.16 20.59 -9.43
C GLY A 553 12.83 19.23 -9.61
N PHE A 554 13.76 18.85 -8.73
CA PHE A 554 14.30 17.48 -8.69
C PHE A 554 13.19 16.50 -8.31
N ASP A 555 12.94 15.54 -9.19
CA ASP A 555 12.03 14.41 -8.97
C ASP A 555 12.45 13.63 -7.71
N THR A 556 11.63 13.56 -6.67
CA THR A 556 11.90 12.81 -5.43
C THR A 556 11.40 11.37 -5.47
N SER A 557 10.75 10.93 -6.55
CA SER A 557 10.18 9.60 -6.67
C SER A 557 11.21 8.47 -6.59
N GLN A 558 10.78 7.35 -6.02
CA GLN A 558 11.49 6.08 -6.13
C GLN A 558 11.61 5.70 -7.62
N GLN A 559 12.73 5.13 -8.03
CA GLN A 559 12.98 4.76 -9.43
C GLN A 559 13.12 3.25 -9.54
N LEU A 560 12.54 2.66 -10.57
CA LEU A 560 12.80 1.29 -10.98
C LEU A 560 13.42 1.30 -12.38
N LEU A 561 14.57 0.65 -12.53
CA LEU A 561 15.15 0.33 -13.83
C LEU A 561 14.86 -1.14 -14.16
N ILE A 562 14.07 -1.38 -15.20
CA ILE A 562 13.93 -2.70 -15.81
C ILE A 562 15.03 -2.86 -16.87
N VAL A 563 15.83 -3.91 -16.76
CA VAL A 563 16.85 -4.30 -17.74
C VAL A 563 16.45 -5.63 -18.36
N ASN A 564 16.13 -5.62 -19.66
CA ASN A 564 15.97 -6.81 -20.48
C ASN A 564 17.21 -7.03 -21.36
N ASP A 565 17.32 -8.25 -21.91
CA ASP A 565 18.22 -8.57 -23.04
C ASP A 565 19.72 -8.41 -22.70
N PHE A 566 20.07 -8.31 -21.42
CA PHE A 566 21.46 -8.32 -20.96
C PHE A 566 22.12 -9.67 -21.31
N PRO A 567 23.37 -9.70 -21.84
CA PRO A 567 24.34 -8.60 -21.96
C PRO A 567 24.28 -7.80 -23.28
N HIS A 568 23.30 -8.02 -24.17
CA HIS A 568 23.27 -7.35 -25.46
C HIS A 568 23.15 -5.82 -25.33
N GLY A 569 24.02 -5.08 -26.01
CA GLY A 569 24.07 -3.61 -25.95
C GLY A 569 24.75 -3.02 -24.70
N PHE A 570 25.28 -3.84 -23.78
CA PHE A 570 26.04 -3.39 -22.61
C PHE A 570 27.55 -3.46 -22.86
N ASP A 571 28.25 -2.37 -22.61
CA ASP A 571 29.72 -2.33 -22.55
C ASP A 571 30.23 -2.43 -21.10
N ASP A 572 31.55 -2.55 -20.91
CA ASP A 572 32.16 -2.66 -19.57
C ASP A 572 31.81 -1.48 -18.66
N ARG A 573 31.56 -0.29 -19.23
CA ARG A 573 31.14 0.89 -18.48
C ARG A 573 29.70 0.74 -17.99
N ALA A 574 28.79 0.33 -18.86
CA ALA A 574 27.39 0.06 -18.52
C ALA A 574 27.27 -1.03 -17.44
N VAL A 575 28.05 -2.11 -17.54
CA VAL A 575 28.14 -3.16 -16.50
C VAL A 575 28.60 -2.59 -15.15
N ASN A 576 29.64 -1.74 -15.14
CA ASN A 576 30.10 -1.09 -13.91
C ASN A 576 29.05 -0.12 -13.33
N GLN A 577 28.30 0.58 -14.17
CA GLN A 577 27.19 1.45 -13.72
C GLN A 577 26.03 0.64 -13.16
N LEU A 578 25.67 -0.50 -13.76
CA LEU A 578 24.66 -1.42 -13.21
C LEU A 578 25.07 -1.89 -11.81
N ARG A 579 26.32 -2.33 -11.63
CA ARG A 579 26.82 -2.73 -10.30
C ARG A 579 26.72 -1.59 -9.29
N TYR A 580 27.13 -0.38 -9.65
CA TYR A 580 26.98 0.79 -8.78
C TYR A 580 25.52 1.07 -8.41
N LEU A 581 24.58 0.97 -9.36
CA LEU A 581 23.15 1.14 -9.08
C LEU A 581 22.59 0.05 -8.16
N VAL A 582 23.13 -1.17 -8.20
CA VAL A 582 22.73 -2.26 -7.28
C VAL A 582 23.29 -2.05 -5.87
N ASP A 583 24.56 -1.66 -5.77
CA ASP A 583 25.25 -1.49 -4.48
C ASP A 583 24.76 -0.22 -3.73
N GLU A 584 24.54 0.89 -4.45
CA GLU A 584 24.38 2.24 -3.88
C GLU A 584 23.00 2.87 -4.16
N GLY A 585 22.24 2.30 -5.10
CA GLY A 585 20.93 2.81 -5.53
C GLY A 585 19.79 2.62 -4.51
N PRO A 586 19.58 1.43 -3.90
CA PRO A 586 18.42 1.21 -3.02
C PRO A 586 18.36 2.17 -1.84
N ALA A 587 19.51 2.54 -1.27
CA ALA A 587 19.63 3.50 -0.17
C ALA A 587 19.15 4.94 -0.51
N VAL A 588 19.03 5.26 -1.80
CA VAL A 588 18.52 6.54 -2.33
C VAL A 588 17.33 6.35 -3.27
N GLY A 589 16.66 5.19 -3.18
CA GLY A 589 15.44 4.89 -3.92
C GLY A 589 15.63 4.66 -5.41
N VAL A 590 16.74 4.04 -5.83
CA VAL A 590 16.92 3.54 -7.20
C VAL A 590 17.07 2.02 -7.18
N HIS A 591 16.07 1.33 -7.72
CA HIS A 591 15.94 -0.14 -7.69
C HIS A 591 16.18 -0.72 -9.07
N LEU A 592 16.78 -1.92 -9.12
CA LEU A 592 17.01 -2.66 -10.35
C LEU A 592 16.08 -3.88 -10.45
N MET A 593 15.53 -4.14 -11.62
CA MET A 593 14.86 -5.37 -11.99
C MET A 593 15.52 -5.92 -13.25
N MET A 594 16.28 -6.99 -13.13
CA MET A 594 16.93 -7.65 -14.28
C MET A 594 16.10 -8.82 -14.77
N VAL A 595 15.96 -8.93 -16.08
CA VAL A 595 15.46 -10.09 -16.80
C VAL A 595 16.61 -10.62 -17.65
N ALA A 596 17.23 -11.71 -17.20
CA ALA A 596 18.46 -12.20 -17.79
C ALA A 596 18.70 -13.69 -17.51
N ASP A 597 19.45 -14.31 -18.42
CA ASP A 597 19.93 -15.68 -18.34
C ASP A 597 21.35 -15.69 -17.75
N ARG A 598 21.53 -16.43 -16.64
CA ARG A 598 22.82 -16.50 -15.96
C ARG A 598 23.89 -17.24 -16.78
N GLU A 599 23.49 -18.24 -17.58
CA GLU A 599 24.44 -19.02 -18.40
C GLU A 599 24.94 -18.20 -19.59
N GLU A 600 24.03 -17.53 -20.31
CA GLU A 600 24.38 -16.62 -21.41
C GLU A 600 25.33 -15.50 -20.94
N SER A 601 25.15 -15.06 -19.70
CA SER A 601 25.94 -13.98 -19.11
C SER A 601 27.28 -14.43 -18.52
N ALA A 602 27.60 -15.75 -18.51
CA ALA A 602 28.79 -16.30 -17.86
C ALA A 602 30.14 -15.73 -18.37
N GLY A 603 30.17 -15.17 -19.59
CA GLY A 603 31.34 -14.46 -20.12
C GLY A 603 31.78 -13.23 -19.30
N TYR A 604 30.87 -12.64 -18.53
CA TYR A 604 31.14 -11.54 -17.59
C TYR A 604 31.30 -12.03 -16.13
N GLY A 605 31.41 -13.35 -15.90
CA GLY A 605 31.25 -14.04 -14.61
C GLY A 605 31.71 -13.30 -13.35
N PRO A 606 32.99 -12.88 -13.23
CA PRO A 606 33.51 -12.20 -12.04
C PRO A 606 32.79 -10.88 -11.68
N LEU A 607 32.18 -10.21 -12.65
CA LEU A 607 31.46 -8.95 -12.48
C LEU A 607 29.96 -9.16 -12.16
N LEU A 608 29.41 -10.32 -12.53
CA LEU A 608 27.98 -10.63 -12.35
C LEU A 608 27.66 -11.46 -11.12
N ASP A 609 28.56 -12.33 -10.66
CA ASP A 609 28.33 -13.07 -9.41
C ASP A 609 28.02 -12.17 -8.19
N PRO A 610 28.65 -10.98 -8.01
CA PRO A 610 28.25 -10.03 -6.96
C PRO A 610 26.84 -9.48 -7.20
N LEU A 611 26.53 -9.10 -8.43
CA LEU A 611 25.25 -8.50 -8.82
C LEU A 611 24.09 -9.50 -8.61
N TRP A 612 24.26 -10.74 -9.05
CA TRP A 612 23.32 -11.84 -8.81
C TRP A 612 23.03 -12.05 -7.31
N ARG A 613 24.06 -11.99 -6.46
CA ARG A 613 23.92 -12.18 -5.01
C ARG A 613 23.25 -11.02 -4.28
N ALA A 614 23.28 -9.82 -4.85
CA ALA A 614 22.65 -8.63 -4.29
C ALA A 614 21.15 -8.55 -4.60
N LEU A 615 20.69 -9.21 -5.68
CA LEU A 615 19.30 -9.22 -6.13
C LEU A 615 18.54 -10.43 -5.57
N LEU A 616 17.22 -10.29 -5.40
CA LEU A 616 16.33 -11.41 -5.07
C LEU A 616 15.99 -12.19 -6.35
N ARG A 617 16.42 -13.47 -6.44
CA ARG A 617 16.05 -14.36 -7.55
C ARG A 617 14.58 -14.77 -7.48
N LEU A 618 13.87 -14.54 -8.57
CA LEU A 618 12.53 -15.03 -8.87
C LEU A 618 12.58 -15.83 -10.19
N THR A 619 11.66 -16.75 -10.37
CA THR A 619 11.54 -17.57 -11.59
C THR A 619 10.17 -17.35 -12.26
N PRO A 620 10.10 -17.42 -13.60
CA PRO A 620 8.86 -17.23 -14.36
C PRO A 620 8.01 -18.51 -14.47
N VAL A 621 8.49 -19.59 -13.86
CA VAL A 621 7.80 -20.88 -13.68
C VAL A 621 8.02 -21.37 -12.24
N PRO A 622 7.20 -22.29 -11.72
CA PRO A 622 7.42 -22.86 -10.38
C PRO A 622 8.80 -23.51 -10.22
N ASP A 623 9.57 -23.08 -9.23
CA ASP A 623 10.93 -23.56 -8.91
C ASP A 623 11.15 -23.52 -7.38
N ASP A 624 11.94 -24.44 -6.81
CA ASP A 624 12.10 -24.65 -5.36
C ASP A 624 13.35 -24.02 -4.74
N HIS A 625 13.83 -22.93 -5.36
CA HIS A 625 15.10 -22.28 -5.02
C HIS A 625 15.09 -21.34 -3.80
N LEU A 626 13.93 -21.08 -3.18
CA LEU A 626 13.82 -20.21 -2.02
C LEU A 626 13.90 -21.02 -0.73
N ALA A 627 14.75 -20.62 0.21
CA ALA A 627 14.86 -21.23 1.52
C ALA A 627 14.33 -20.31 2.63
N ASP A 628 13.60 -20.85 3.60
CA ASP A 628 13.22 -20.10 4.80
C ASP A 628 14.44 -19.88 5.74
N PRO A 629 14.43 -18.82 6.58
CA PRO A 629 15.59 -18.46 7.38
C PRO A 629 15.76 -19.26 8.69
N TRP A 630 14.87 -20.20 9.03
CA TRP A 630 14.86 -20.88 10.34
C TRP A 630 15.19 -22.37 10.25
N VAL A 631 14.50 -23.08 9.36
CA VAL A 631 14.63 -24.53 9.13
C VAL A 631 15.38 -24.79 7.82
N GLY A 632 15.29 -23.87 6.86
CA GLY A 632 15.93 -24.00 5.56
C GLY A 632 15.21 -24.98 4.63
N HIS A 633 13.88 -25.08 4.73
CA HIS A 633 13.10 -25.84 3.75
C HIS A 633 13.19 -25.16 2.39
N ALA A 634 13.34 -25.95 1.32
CA ALA A 634 13.11 -25.50 -0.04
C ALA A 634 11.60 -25.26 -0.26
N TRP A 635 11.25 -24.03 -0.62
CA TRP A 635 9.89 -23.59 -0.95
C TRP A 635 9.77 -23.40 -2.46
N THR A 636 8.77 -24.03 -3.05
CA THR A 636 8.42 -23.76 -4.45
C THR A 636 7.80 -22.37 -4.53
N TYR A 637 8.51 -21.46 -5.19
CA TYR A 637 7.99 -20.14 -5.58
C TYR A 637 7.09 -20.30 -6.80
N GLU A 638 5.89 -19.74 -6.77
CA GLU A 638 4.98 -19.65 -7.91
C GLU A 638 4.83 -18.17 -8.33
N PRO A 639 5.13 -17.81 -9.59
CA PRO A 639 5.09 -16.42 -10.06
C PRO A 639 3.65 -15.84 -10.13
N PRO A 640 3.50 -14.50 -10.13
CA PRO A 640 2.21 -13.85 -10.14
C PRO A 640 1.50 -14.02 -11.48
N ALA A 641 0.52 -14.91 -11.55
CA ALA A 641 -0.32 -15.10 -12.73
C ALA A 641 -1.32 -13.95 -12.91
N VAL A 642 -1.26 -13.25 -14.04
CA VAL A 642 -2.38 -12.42 -14.53
C VAL A 642 -3.33 -13.34 -15.31
N PRO A 643 -4.65 -13.39 -15.01
CA PRO A 643 -5.54 -14.32 -15.68
C PRO A 643 -5.59 -14.10 -17.20
N HIS A 644 -5.51 -15.19 -17.98
CA HIS A 644 -5.48 -15.10 -19.44
C HIS A 644 -6.70 -14.36 -20.00
N GLY A 645 -6.46 -13.35 -20.83
CA GLY A 645 -7.52 -12.49 -21.39
C GLY A 645 -8.07 -11.44 -20.42
N SER A 646 -7.52 -11.30 -19.21
CA SER A 646 -7.92 -10.26 -18.26
C SER A 646 -7.35 -8.90 -18.63
N GLU A 647 -8.23 -7.89 -18.57
CA GLU A 647 -7.88 -6.50 -18.84
C GLU A 647 -7.43 -5.74 -17.58
N VAL A 648 -7.36 -6.43 -16.43
CA VAL A 648 -7.07 -5.85 -15.11
C VAL A 648 -5.81 -4.98 -15.11
N LEU A 649 -4.72 -5.50 -15.67
CA LEU A 649 -3.43 -4.82 -15.67
C LEU A 649 -3.48 -3.53 -16.52
N ARG A 650 -4.15 -3.55 -17.68
CA ARG A 650 -4.34 -2.33 -18.48
C ARG A 650 -5.25 -1.32 -17.77
N GLN A 651 -6.35 -1.77 -17.16
CA GLN A 651 -7.29 -0.89 -16.44
C GLN A 651 -6.63 -0.19 -15.24
N VAL A 652 -5.86 -0.95 -14.44
CA VAL A 652 -5.10 -0.44 -13.29
C VAL A 652 -4.04 0.57 -13.76
N LEU A 653 -3.21 0.22 -14.74
CA LEU A 653 -2.21 1.15 -15.29
C LEU A 653 -2.82 2.39 -15.93
N THR A 654 -4.00 2.29 -16.56
CA THR A 654 -4.74 3.46 -17.08
C THR A 654 -5.13 4.42 -15.96
N LYS A 655 -5.66 3.89 -14.84
CA LYS A 655 -5.99 4.70 -13.64
C LYS A 655 -4.74 5.36 -13.03
N VAL A 656 -3.59 4.66 -12.98
CA VAL A 656 -2.30 5.23 -12.54
C VAL A 656 -1.85 6.38 -13.45
N ALA A 657 -1.91 6.18 -14.77
CA ALA A 657 -1.56 7.21 -15.75
C ALA A 657 -2.52 8.41 -15.73
N GLU A 658 -3.80 8.21 -15.40
CA GLU A 658 -4.76 9.30 -15.15
C GLU A 658 -4.39 10.09 -13.90
N ALA A 659 -4.14 9.41 -12.77
CA ALA A 659 -3.76 10.06 -11.51
C ALA A 659 -2.48 10.90 -11.65
N ARG A 660 -1.45 10.40 -12.35
CA ARG A 660 -0.23 11.15 -12.68
C ARG A 660 -0.51 12.42 -13.46
N ARG A 661 -1.41 12.35 -14.44
CA ARG A 661 -1.79 13.50 -15.28
C ARG A 661 -2.73 14.48 -14.58
N THR A 662 -3.31 14.12 -13.43
CA THR A 662 -4.03 15.06 -12.55
C THR A 662 -3.15 15.65 -11.46
N TRP A 663 -2.09 14.96 -11.03
CA TRP A 663 -1.13 15.48 -10.05
C TRP A 663 -0.15 16.48 -10.68
N ASN A 664 0.34 16.21 -11.89
CA ASN A 664 1.25 17.09 -12.63
C ASN A 664 0.54 18.29 -13.30
N ARG A 665 -0.63 18.72 -12.79
CA ARG A 665 -1.46 19.81 -13.33
C ARG A 665 -1.92 20.77 -12.24
#